data_AF-A0A5J4VYN5-F1
#
_entry.id   AF-A0A5J4VYN5-F1
#
_cell.length_a   1.000
_cell.length_b   1.000
_cell.length_c   1.000
_cell.angle_alpha   90.00
_cell.angle_beta   90.00
_cell.angle_gamma   90.00
#
_symmetry.space_group_name_H-M   'P 1'
#
loop_
_entity.id
_entity.type
_entity.pdbx_description
1 polymer ?
#
loop_
_entity_poly.entity_id
_entity_poly.type
_entity_poly.pdbx_seq_one_letter_code
_entity_poly.pdbx_strand_id
1 'polypeptide(L)'
;MIEEGTRRSLHFDQNEDSTRRNELTQILKEENSNLKREKNEMEGNLRDNIATLEISLREEKELHEKHKIELQEAKILVFERLNEKTELVNKVKYLEEQVNNEKDISKKALQRSQEEEQRRRQVDDQKKIESEEKEKLIIENSLFKQRLSENDKNIAELEVQLNSIRKEHDSEQKKSKEFEENLVQTTEKLNSYEKQLKRSKEEKLKEGQMFNERIENLEDELAKSETQVKINQKKCISLEDQFNSEKKLRIEFEEKEKKISKENNNFKERVSILESELKKEKEQRQKVQNELRITQEDKNKSFEREKETFDNFLLKEQERRKADENMRFEIQQKENAMIELQKTQENLKNQIENRGNAEKTVSDLNWKIWNLQQTNEDINKEYESEKEIRMNYQVKYNAEVKDKEQLKKKYKMKINQINELMKEKELQRQEAELFLIKEKELKEKALKRVESNEKTIAEQSARILSAQNEAKIKSEENEQLKQNVEQQTNKVIDEERRRKEIEILKGESEGQNFNLRKENERIQYEIGRLKKKFGEKIFDLEKQVIEKKEKEKEDEINRLNQQIENQKNDKENEKRRCDEIIRKLEQQIHEKDQKTSDLIKEKEQKDQNIISLTKDKKQAEDKASASEVRCKALEQEKIQKDEKIKTMNQEKTQKDLKIDALTKEKSQSEQKAVQFEGRIKTLEQDRKQLEEKSTKAEKDKNEALRKMNEISKRMNDLLKSMVSESDLEKLRMIPWIEMCKDLSKPIGIVCEQEGSIELQRQIEICEYLNEMFKDDTKNDEYRKRCIKSGIAKALLNIFENWKVEDIKEQHSKTFAILTQTNNEIKQLLFTLNPFEGLLNLLNHSNSNIQFNGISSIFNVQLGGSETISDTETHPYFDSIASIGGIEKIYEFRNRKNTDKVDKKISAIIIGSFHRARKIENVEIRINVIKHLKTIVNNQNNSYQNNAIWALKYLAQNSENKKEIEKDGFAIPT
;
A
#
# COMPACT_ATOMS: atom_id res chain seq x y z
N MET A 1 89.14 -84.30 -72.01
CA MET A 1 87.92 -83.46 -72.10
C MET A 1 87.05 -83.61 -70.84
N ILE A 2 87.61 -83.37 -69.66
CA ILE A 2 86.89 -83.38 -68.38
C ILE A 2 87.35 -82.12 -67.63
N GLU A 3 86.98 -80.95 -68.15
CA GLU A 3 87.21 -79.68 -67.44
C GLU A 3 86.26 -78.54 -67.89
N GLU A 4 85.27 -78.83 -68.74
CA GLU A 4 84.23 -77.85 -69.14
C GLU A 4 82.84 -78.13 -68.51
N GLY A 5 82.67 -79.24 -67.79
CA GLY A 5 81.39 -79.62 -67.18
C GLY A 5 81.07 -78.93 -65.85
N THR A 6 82.08 -78.43 -65.13
CA THR A 6 81.89 -77.97 -63.73
C THR A 6 81.72 -76.45 -63.60
N ARG A 7 82.05 -75.66 -64.64
CA ARG A 7 81.88 -74.18 -64.61
C ARG A 7 80.49 -73.69 -65.02
N ARG A 8 79.64 -74.50 -65.65
CA ARG A 8 78.27 -74.10 -66.03
C ARG A 8 77.18 -74.38 -64.98
N SER A 9 77.45 -75.24 -64.00
CA SER A 9 76.48 -75.53 -62.92
C SER A 9 76.52 -74.50 -61.78
N LEU A 10 77.71 -74.01 -61.41
CA LEU A 10 77.89 -73.05 -60.31
C LEU A 10 77.53 -71.59 -60.67
N HIS A 11 77.38 -71.26 -61.96
CA HIS A 11 77.05 -69.89 -62.40
C HIS A 11 75.55 -69.67 -62.65
N PHE A 12 74.75 -70.75 -62.71
CA PHE A 12 73.30 -70.66 -62.86
C PHE A 12 72.59 -70.60 -61.48
N ASP A 13 73.08 -71.36 -60.48
CA ASP A 13 72.51 -71.37 -59.12
C ASP A 13 72.77 -70.08 -58.31
N GLN A 14 73.88 -69.37 -58.54
CA GLN A 14 74.15 -68.10 -57.84
C GLN A 14 73.33 -66.92 -58.37
N ASN A 15 72.86 -66.98 -59.63
CA ASN A 15 72.07 -65.92 -60.24
C ASN A 15 70.58 -66.01 -59.88
N GLU A 16 70.01 -67.21 -59.75
CA GLU A 16 68.63 -67.37 -59.28
C GLU A 16 68.45 -66.97 -57.81
N ASP A 17 69.43 -67.30 -56.94
CA ASP A 17 69.38 -66.96 -55.51
C ASP A 17 69.61 -65.45 -55.25
N SER A 18 70.43 -64.79 -56.08
CA SER A 18 70.58 -63.33 -56.09
C SER A 18 69.29 -62.62 -56.54
N THR A 19 68.63 -63.14 -57.56
CA THR A 19 67.40 -62.53 -58.11
C THR A 19 66.24 -62.68 -57.12
N ARG A 20 66.06 -63.85 -56.51
CA ARG A 20 65.07 -64.07 -55.45
C ARG A 20 65.32 -63.21 -54.22
N ARG A 21 66.58 -63.02 -53.81
CA ARG A 21 66.90 -62.06 -52.71
C ARG A 21 66.55 -60.63 -53.06
N ASN A 22 66.80 -60.20 -54.29
CA ASN A 22 66.46 -58.85 -54.72
C ASN A 22 64.95 -58.63 -54.78
N GLU A 23 64.19 -59.60 -55.30
CA GLU A 23 62.72 -59.58 -55.29
C GLU A 23 62.16 -59.55 -53.86
N LEU A 24 62.67 -60.40 -52.96
CA LEU A 24 62.25 -60.40 -51.55
C LEU A 24 62.58 -59.08 -50.85
N THR A 25 63.74 -58.49 -51.15
CA THR A 25 64.17 -57.19 -50.61
C THR A 25 63.29 -56.05 -51.14
N GLN A 26 62.84 -56.15 -52.38
CA GLN A 26 61.93 -55.17 -52.99
C GLN A 26 60.53 -55.25 -52.38
N ILE A 27 59.99 -56.47 -52.22
CA ILE A 27 58.71 -56.71 -51.54
C ILE A 27 58.77 -56.19 -50.10
N LEU A 28 59.82 -56.52 -49.35
CA LEU A 28 59.99 -56.02 -47.97
C LEU A 28 60.13 -54.50 -47.91
N LYS A 29 60.74 -53.85 -48.90
CA LYS A 29 60.80 -52.38 -48.96
C LYS A 29 59.44 -51.75 -49.25
N GLU A 30 58.66 -52.35 -50.14
CA GLU A 30 57.29 -51.91 -50.45
C GLU A 30 56.35 -52.09 -49.27
N GLU A 31 56.41 -53.24 -48.60
CA GLU A 31 55.62 -53.55 -47.42
C GLU A 31 55.96 -52.62 -46.26
N ASN A 32 57.25 -52.36 -46.04
CA ASN A 32 57.71 -51.41 -45.02
C ASN A 32 57.36 -49.96 -45.39
N SER A 33 57.32 -49.60 -46.68
CA SER A 33 56.82 -48.31 -47.14
C SER A 33 55.32 -48.15 -46.89
N ASN A 34 54.52 -49.21 -47.13
CA ASN A 34 53.09 -49.22 -46.87
C ASN A 34 52.79 -49.13 -45.36
N LEU A 35 53.45 -49.93 -44.53
CA LEU A 35 53.32 -49.86 -43.06
C LEU A 35 53.68 -48.47 -42.52
N LYS A 36 54.67 -47.80 -43.11
CA LYS A 36 55.05 -46.43 -42.73
C LYS A 36 53.98 -45.41 -43.12
N ARG A 37 53.28 -45.65 -44.24
CA ARG A 37 52.14 -44.83 -44.68
C ARG A 37 50.94 -44.99 -43.74
N GLU A 38 50.56 -46.24 -43.44
CA GLU A 38 49.46 -46.54 -42.51
C GLU A 38 49.75 -45.99 -41.11
N LYS A 39 51.01 -46.11 -40.64
CA LYS A 39 51.43 -45.51 -39.37
C LYS A 39 51.26 -44.00 -39.37
N ASN A 40 51.70 -43.30 -40.42
CA ASN A 40 51.56 -41.85 -40.52
C ASN A 40 50.09 -41.41 -40.60
N GLU A 41 49.24 -42.20 -41.26
CA GLU A 41 47.80 -41.95 -41.37
C GLU A 41 47.10 -42.14 -40.01
N MET A 42 47.43 -43.21 -39.28
CA MET A 42 46.96 -43.42 -37.90
C MET A 42 47.43 -42.31 -36.96
N GLU A 43 48.68 -41.87 -37.05
CA GLU A 43 49.21 -40.75 -36.27
C GLU A 43 48.54 -39.41 -36.62
N GLY A 44 48.15 -39.22 -37.89
CA GLY A 44 47.35 -38.07 -38.33
C GLY A 44 45.96 -38.08 -37.69
N ASN A 45 45.25 -39.19 -37.82
CA ASN A 45 43.91 -39.36 -37.24
C ASN A 45 43.92 -39.21 -35.70
N LEU A 46 44.95 -39.69 -35.03
CA LEU A 46 45.12 -39.50 -33.58
C LEU A 46 45.32 -38.03 -33.22
N ARG A 47 46.11 -37.27 -33.99
CA ARG A 47 46.29 -35.83 -33.75
C ARG A 47 45.00 -35.04 -33.95
N ASP A 48 44.24 -35.37 -34.99
CA ASP A 48 42.98 -34.69 -35.28
C ASP A 48 41.93 -34.97 -34.20
N ASN A 49 41.87 -36.20 -33.70
CA ASN A 49 41.01 -36.56 -32.57
C ASN A 49 41.42 -35.85 -31.27
N ILE A 50 42.73 -35.72 -30.99
CA ILE A 50 43.23 -34.98 -29.84
C ILE A 50 42.86 -33.49 -29.96
N ALA A 51 43.07 -32.88 -31.12
CA ALA A 51 42.71 -31.49 -31.35
C ALA A 51 41.20 -31.25 -31.16
N THR A 52 40.37 -32.18 -31.63
CA THR A 52 38.91 -32.11 -31.46
C THR A 52 38.51 -32.21 -29.99
N LEU A 53 39.08 -33.14 -29.24
CA LEU A 53 38.83 -33.28 -27.80
C LEU A 53 39.31 -32.06 -27.01
N GLU A 54 40.44 -31.46 -27.39
CA GLU A 54 40.95 -30.23 -26.77
C GLU A 54 40.05 -29.03 -27.01
N ILE A 55 39.38 -28.95 -28.17
CA ILE A 55 38.39 -27.91 -28.46
C ILE A 55 37.15 -28.11 -27.59
N SER A 56 36.58 -29.32 -27.56
CA SER A 56 35.40 -29.61 -26.73
C SER A 56 35.66 -29.37 -25.24
N LEU A 57 36.85 -29.73 -24.73
CA LEU A 57 37.25 -29.47 -23.34
C LEU A 57 37.36 -27.97 -23.03
N ARG A 58 37.73 -27.16 -24.03
CA ARG A 58 37.82 -25.69 -23.89
C ARG A 58 36.44 -25.07 -23.81
N GLU A 59 35.54 -25.47 -24.70
CA GLU A 59 34.15 -25.02 -24.72
C GLU A 59 33.41 -25.39 -23.42
N GLU A 60 33.63 -26.60 -22.90
CA GLU A 60 33.02 -27.04 -21.64
C GLU A 60 33.52 -26.22 -20.43
N LYS A 61 34.80 -25.85 -20.42
CA LYS A 61 35.38 -24.97 -19.39
C LYS A 61 34.83 -23.55 -19.45
N GLU A 62 34.69 -22.99 -20.65
CA GLU A 62 34.07 -21.67 -20.83
C GLU A 62 32.59 -21.68 -20.38
N LEU A 63 31.86 -22.74 -20.69
CA LEU A 63 30.47 -22.90 -20.24
C LEU A 63 30.37 -23.02 -18.71
N HIS A 64 31.29 -23.75 -18.09
CA HIS A 64 31.34 -23.87 -16.63
C HIS A 64 31.64 -22.53 -15.95
N GLU A 65 32.59 -21.75 -16.46
CA GLU A 65 32.91 -20.44 -15.88
C GLU A 65 31.76 -19.45 -16.09
N LYS A 66 31.05 -19.52 -17.22
CA LYS A 66 29.83 -18.72 -17.46
C LYS A 66 28.73 -19.04 -16.44
N HIS A 67 28.41 -20.31 -16.21
CA HIS A 67 27.41 -20.69 -15.20
C HIS A 67 27.82 -20.28 -13.78
N LYS A 68 29.12 -20.27 -13.48
CA LYS A 68 29.63 -19.82 -12.18
C LYS A 68 29.45 -18.32 -11.98
N ILE A 69 29.65 -17.51 -13.03
CA ILE A 69 29.38 -16.07 -13.02
C ILE A 69 27.87 -15.82 -12.83
N GLU A 70 27.00 -16.49 -13.60
CA GLU A 70 25.55 -16.37 -13.47
C GLU A 70 25.05 -16.75 -12.08
N LEU A 71 25.61 -17.80 -11.47
CA LEU A 71 25.30 -18.20 -10.10
C LEU A 71 25.74 -17.14 -9.06
N GLN A 72 26.84 -16.45 -9.33
CA GLN A 72 27.37 -15.40 -8.45
C GLN A 72 26.53 -14.12 -8.53
N GLU A 73 26.11 -13.74 -9.73
CA GLU A 73 25.15 -12.65 -9.96
C GLU A 73 23.79 -12.94 -9.31
N ALA A 74 23.26 -14.16 -9.45
CA ALA A 74 22.02 -14.56 -8.80
C ALA A 74 22.09 -14.47 -7.27
N LYS A 75 23.24 -14.79 -6.67
CA LYS A 75 23.46 -14.65 -5.22
C LYS A 75 23.47 -13.19 -4.76
N ILE A 76 24.09 -12.30 -5.54
CA ILE A 76 24.10 -10.84 -5.25
C ILE A 76 22.67 -10.30 -5.29
N LEU A 77 21.91 -10.65 -6.33
CA LEU A 77 20.51 -10.24 -6.49
C LEU A 77 19.61 -10.70 -5.33
N VAL A 78 19.81 -11.93 -4.83
CA VAL A 78 19.08 -12.44 -3.66
C VAL A 78 19.47 -11.67 -2.40
N PHE A 79 20.74 -11.33 -2.22
CA PHE A 79 21.24 -10.57 -1.08
C PHE A 79 20.67 -9.14 -1.07
N GLU A 80 20.64 -8.47 -2.22
CA GLU A 80 20.05 -7.13 -2.39
C GLU A 80 18.56 -7.13 -2.04
N ARG A 81 17.78 -8.10 -2.55
CA ARG A 81 16.35 -8.23 -2.19
C ARG A 81 16.12 -8.48 -0.71
N LEU A 82 17.02 -9.21 -0.05
CA LEU A 82 16.94 -9.46 1.39
C LEU A 82 17.19 -8.18 2.19
N ASN A 83 18.10 -7.33 1.69
CA ASN A 83 18.42 -6.05 2.31
C ASN A 83 17.27 -5.05 2.14
N GLU A 84 16.71 -4.93 0.93
CA GLU A 84 15.51 -4.11 0.66
C GLU A 84 14.32 -4.55 1.51
N LYS A 85 14.09 -5.87 1.64
CA LYS A 85 13.04 -6.41 2.50
C LYS A 85 13.25 -6.01 3.96
N THR A 86 14.50 -5.97 4.43
CA THR A 86 14.84 -5.58 5.80
C THR A 86 14.58 -4.08 6.03
N GLU A 87 14.92 -3.22 5.06
CA GLU A 87 14.61 -1.80 5.13
C GLU A 87 13.10 -1.53 5.12
N LEU A 88 12.34 -2.24 4.28
CA LEU A 88 10.88 -2.14 4.25
C LEU A 88 10.25 -2.56 5.59
N VAL A 89 10.73 -3.64 6.20
CA VAL A 89 10.26 -4.09 7.52
C VAL A 89 10.53 -3.02 8.59
N ASN A 90 11.71 -2.38 8.58
CA ASN A 90 12.02 -1.31 9.52
C ASN A 90 11.14 -0.08 9.29
N LYS A 91 10.84 0.24 8.03
CA LYS A 91 9.96 1.37 7.68
C LYS A 91 8.51 1.12 8.09
N VAL A 92 8.01 -0.11 7.93
CA VAL A 92 6.69 -0.52 8.44
C VAL A 92 6.63 -0.37 9.97
N LYS A 93 7.67 -0.82 10.68
CA LYS A 93 7.74 -0.68 12.15
C LYS A 93 7.67 0.78 12.62
N TYR A 94 8.39 1.67 11.92
CA TYR A 94 8.36 3.10 12.21
C TYR A 94 6.98 3.72 11.95
N LEU A 95 6.31 3.32 10.86
CA LEU A 95 4.96 3.78 10.54
C LEU A 95 3.91 3.26 11.53
N GLU A 96 4.03 2.02 12.00
CA GLU A 96 3.15 1.47 13.05
C GLU A 96 3.27 2.25 14.36
N GLU A 97 4.48 2.70 14.70
CA GLU A 97 4.74 3.50 15.90
C GLU A 97 4.15 4.92 15.78
N GLN A 98 4.23 5.53 14.59
CA GLN A 98 3.56 6.80 14.29
C GLN A 98 2.04 6.70 14.40
N VAL A 99 1.44 5.64 13.82
CA VAL A 99 -0.01 5.42 13.87
C VAL A 99 -0.51 5.19 15.30
N ASN A 100 0.27 4.49 16.14
CA ASN A 100 -0.07 4.32 17.55
C ASN A 100 -0.01 5.63 18.33
N ASN A 101 0.99 6.49 18.05
CA ASN A 101 1.06 7.82 18.65
C ASN A 101 -0.12 8.72 18.23
N GLU A 102 -0.51 8.69 16.96
CA GLU A 102 -1.69 9.44 16.49
C GLU A 102 -3.00 8.92 17.09
N LYS A 103 -3.13 7.61 17.30
CA LYS A 103 -4.27 7.03 18.03
C LYS A 103 -4.34 7.53 19.47
N ASP A 104 -3.21 7.59 20.17
CA ASP A 104 -3.15 8.10 21.54
C ASP A 104 -3.46 9.60 21.63
N ILE A 105 -2.99 10.40 20.66
CA ILE A 105 -3.34 11.82 20.54
C ILE A 105 -4.84 11.97 20.28
N SER A 106 -5.40 11.20 19.36
CA SER A 106 -6.83 11.22 19.02
C SER A 106 -7.70 10.81 20.21
N LYS A 107 -7.27 9.79 20.97
CA LYS A 107 -7.98 9.34 22.17
C LYS A 107 -7.96 10.40 23.28
N LYS A 108 -6.84 11.09 23.47
CA LYS A 108 -6.72 12.23 24.39
C LYS A 108 -7.55 13.43 23.94
N ALA A 109 -7.63 13.71 22.63
CA ALA A 109 -8.47 14.77 22.08
C ALA A 109 -9.96 14.48 22.27
N LEU A 110 -10.39 13.23 22.04
CA LEU A 110 -11.78 12.80 22.27
C LEU A 110 -12.16 12.93 23.75
N GLN A 111 -11.27 12.52 24.66
CA GLN A 111 -11.49 12.67 26.10
C GLN A 111 -11.63 14.15 26.50
N ARG A 112 -10.76 15.04 25.99
CA ARG A 112 -10.87 16.49 26.22
C ARG A 112 -12.17 17.07 25.68
N SER A 113 -12.63 16.61 24.52
CA SER A 113 -13.91 17.04 23.94
C SER A 113 -15.09 16.62 24.82
N GLN A 114 -15.07 15.40 25.37
CA GLN A 114 -16.11 14.92 26.29
C GLN A 114 -16.10 15.68 27.62
N GLU A 115 -14.92 15.96 28.17
CA GLU A 115 -14.77 16.77 29.39
C GLU A 115 -15.24 18.22 29.18
N GLU A 116 -14.97 18.81 28.01
CA GLU A 116 -15.43 20.16 27.69
C GLU A 116 -16.94 20.23 27.44
N GLU A 117 -17.53 19.20 26.83
CA GLU A 117 -18.99 19.09 26.70
C GLU A 117 -19.68 18.97 28.06
N GLN A 118 -19.12 18.19 28.99
CA GLN A 118 -19.61 18.14 30.37
C GLN A 118 -19.52 19.50 31.07
N ARG A 119 -18.42 20.24 30.89
CA ARG A 119 -18.29 21.60 31.43
C ARG A 119 -19.31 22.57 30.83
N ARG A 120 -19.60 22.47 29.53
CA ARG A 120 -20.64 23.30 28.88
C ARG A 120 -22.02 23.03 29.46
N ARG A 121 -22.38 21.75 29.66
CA ARG A 121 -23.64 21.37 30.31
C ARG A 121 -23.74 21.93 31.73
N GLN A 122 -22.68 21.83 32.53
CA GLN A 122 -22.65 22.41 33.88
C GLN A 122 -22.80 23.94 33.87
N VAL A 123 -22.20 24.64 32.90
CA VAL A 123 -22.34 26.10 32.75
C VAL A 123 -23.76 26.47 32.32
N ASP A 124 -24.39 25.70 31.43
CA ASP A 124 -25.75 25.96 30.99
C ASP A 124 -26.77 25.68 32.10
N ASP A 125 -26.57 24.62 32.90
CA ASP A 125 -27.36 24.36 34.10
C ASP A 125 -27.20 25.48 35.14
N GLN A 126 -25.97 25.99 35.35
CA GLN A 126 -25.72 27.11 36.25
C GLN A 126 -26.39 28.40 35.76
N LYS A 127 -26.33 28.69 34.46
CA LYS A 127 -27.02 29.84 33.86
C LYS A 127 -28.54 29.72 33.99
N LYS A 128 -29.08 28.50 33.90
CA LYS A 128 -30.50 28.24 34.11
C LYS A 128 -30.91 28.56 35.54
N ILE A 129 -30.15 28.09 36.53
CA ILE A 129 -30.36 28.42 37.95
C ILE A 129 -30.28 29.94 38.18
N GLU A 130 -29.27 30.62 37.62
CA GLU A 130 -29.14 32.07 37.73
C GLU A 130 -30.31 32.83 37.05
N SER A 131 -30.87 32.29 35.97
CA SER A 131 -32.04 32.87 35.31
C SER A 131 -33.31 32.72 36.16
N GLU A 132 -33.50 31.56 36.79
CA GLU A 132 -34.63 31.27 37.68
C GLU A 132 -34.56 32.13 38.97
N GLU A 133 -33.35 32.38 39.50
CA GLU A 133 -33.14 33.32 40.61
C GLU A 133 -33.41 34.77 40.22
N LYS A 134 -32.98 35.20 39.02
CA LYS A 134 -33.30 36.54 38.51
C LYS A 134 -34.80 36.73 38.30
N GLU A 135 -35.50 35.70 37.82
CA GLU A 135 -36.95 35.74 37.64
C GLU A 135 -37.68 35.85 38.99
N LYS A 136 -37.23 35.11 40.02
CA LYS A 136 -37.72 35.28 41.40
C LYS A 136 -37.51 36.71 41.92
N LEU A 137 -36.32 37.29 41.72
CA LEU A 137 -36.02 38.66 42.14
C LEU A 137 -36.89 39.69 41.41
N ILE A 138 -37.20 39.48 40.13
CA ILE A 138 -38.11 40.35 39.37
C ILE A 138 -39.52 40.29 39.95
N ILE A 139 -40.02 39.09 40.26
CA ILE A 139 -41.35 38.91 40.87
C ILE A 139 -41.39 39.59 42.25
N GLU A 140 -40.36 39.41 43.08
CA GLU A 140 -40.28 39.99 44.42
C GLU A 140 -40.21 41.53 44.37
N ASN A 141 -39.47 42.08 43.41
CA ASN A 141 -39.39 43.53 43.17
C ASN A 141 -40.71 44.09 42.62
N SER A 142 -41.45 43.32 41.83
CA SER A 142 -42.80 43.70 41.38
C SER A 142 -43.79 43.77 42.55
N LEU A 143 -43.73 42.81 43.48
CA LEU A 143 -44.54 42.80 44.72
C LEU A 143 -44.16 43.93 45.66
N PHE A 144 -42.88 44.32 45.71
CA PHE A 144 -42.41 45.47 46.47
C PHE A 144 -42.93 46.79 45.89
N LYS A 145 -42.90 46.96 44.56
CA LYS A 145 -43.49 48.13 43.89
C LYS A 145 -45.01 48.22 44.12
N GLN A 146 -45.70 47.09 44.13
CA GLN A 146 -47.13 47.06 44.41
C GLN A 146 -47.44 47.54 45.83
N ARG A 147 -46.65 47.10 46.82
CA ARG A 147 -46.72 47.59 48.21
C ARG A 147 -46.40 49.08 48.33
N LEU A 148 -45.43 49.60 47.59
CA LEU A 148 -45.14 51.04 47.56
C LEU A 148 -46.33 51.83 47.01
N SER A 149 -46.94 51.40 45.90
CA SER A 149 -48.13 52.06 45.36
C SER A 149 -49.32 52.03 46.31
N GLU A 150 -49.47 50.97 47.09
CA GLU A 150 -50.54 50.83 48.09
C GLU A 150 -50.29 51.72 49.30
N ASN A 151 -49.03 51.86 49.73
CA ASN A 151 -48.63 52.84 50.74
C ASN A 151 -48.82 54.28 50.25
N ASP A 152 -48.52 54.59 48.99
CA ASP A 152 -48.75 55.92 48.41
C ASP A 152 -50.24 56.28 48.38
N LYS A 153 -51.12 55.29 48.13
CA LYS A 153 -52.58 55.47 48.25
C LYS A 153 -53.00 55.73 49.69
N ASN A 154 -52.46 55.00 50.66
CA ASN A 154 -52.74 55.23 52.07
C ASN A 154 -52.23 56.60 52.54
N ILE A 155 -51.08 57.06 52.04
CA ILE A 155 -50.55 58.41 52.30
C ILE A 155 -51.50 59.46 51.72
N ALA A 156 -51.97 59.29 50.48
CA ALA A 156 -52.93 60.21 49.87
C ALA A 156 -54.26 60.27 50.65
N GLU A 157 -54.76 59.14 51.16
CA GLU A 157 -55.95 59.10 52.02
C GLU A 157 -55.72 59.83 53.36
N LEU A 158 -54.55 59.64 53.98
CA LEU A 158 -54.17 60.36 55.20
C LEU A 158 -54.00 61.86 54.95
N GLU A 159 -53.49 62.27 53.78
CA GLU A 159 -53.40 63.68 53.39
C GLU A 159 -54.78 64.31 53.18
N VAL A 160 -55.74 63.56 52.64
CA VAL A 160 -57.14 64.02 52.53
C VAL A 160 -57.76 64.17 53.91
N GLN A 161 -57.52 63.23 54.83
CA GLN A 161 -57.98 63.35 56.23
C GLN A 161 -57.32 64.53 56.95
N LEU A 162 -56.00 64.72 56.78
CA LEU A 162 -55.26 65.87 57.32
C LEU A 162 -55.79 67.20 56.78
N ASN A 163 -56.12 67.28 55.49
CA ASN A 163 -56.72 68.48 54.90
C ASN A 163 -58.14 68.75 55.42
N SER A 164 -58.90 67.72 55.78
CA SER A 164 -60.20 67.87 56.45
C SER A 164 -60.01 68.44 57.86
N ILE A 165 -59.05 67.90 58.63
CA ILE A 165 -58.69 68.41 59.96
C ILE A 165 -58.16 69.85 59.88
N ARG A 166 -57.37 70.17 58.84
CA ARG A 166 -56.86 71.55 58.62
C ARG A 166 -57.99 72.54 58.35
N LYS A 167 -59.02 72.14 57.60
CA LYS A 167 -60.22 72.98 57.38
C LYS A 167 -61.03 73.18 58.66
N GLU A 168 -61.13 72.16 59.52
CA GLU A 168 -61.76 72.31 60.84
C GLU A 168 -60.96 73.24 61.76
N HIS A 169 -59.64 73.06 61.81
CA HIS A 169 -58.71 73.93 62.54
C HIS A 169 -58.76 75.38 62.04
N ASP A 170 -58.81 75.61 60.72
CA ASP A 170 -58.95 76.96 60.16
C ASP A 170 -60.31 77.60 60.50
N SER A 171 -61.37 76.78 60.67
CA SER A 171 -62.67 77.25 61.16
C SER A 171 -62.64 77.61 62.65
N GLU A 172 -61.90 76.86 63.47
CA GLU A 172 -61.68 77.14 64.89
C GLU A 172 -60.74 78.33 65.11
N GLN A 173 -59.70 78.50 64.28
CA GLN A 173 -58.85 79.69 64.28
C GLN A 173 -59.63 80.95 63.89
N LYS A 174 -60.62 80.83 63.00
CA LYS A 174 -61.55 81.94 62.68
C LYS A 174 -62.40 82.32 63.88
N LYS A 175 -62.92 81.34 64.62
CA LYS A 175 -63.64 81.57 65.91
C LYS A 175 -62.72 82.13 67.00
N SER A 176 -61.45 81.72 67.04
CA SER A 176 -60.44 82.25 67.98
C SER A 176 -60.05 83.69 67.63
N LYS A 177 -59.95 84.05 66.33
CA LYS A 177 -59.74 85.44 65.90
C LYS A 177 -60.95 86.33 66.19
N GLU A 178 -62.17 85.83 66.05
CA GLU A 178 -63.38 86.53 66.55
C GLU A 178 -63.36 86.69 68.08
N PHE A 179 -62.80 85.74 68.83
CA PHE A 179 -62.60 85.86 70.27
C PHE A 179 -61.52 86.89 70.63
N GLU A 180 -60.42 86.94 69.89
CA GLU A 180 -59.34 87.92 70.03
C GLU A 180 -59.79 89.35 69.65
N GLU A 181 -60.55 89.52 68.57
CA GLU A 181 -61.16 90.81 68.19
C GLU A 181 -62.20 91.27 69.21
N ASN A 182 -62.99 90.36 69.80
CA ASN A 182 -63.88 90.67 70.91
C ASN A 182 -63.09 91.05 72.19
N LEU A 183 -61.93 90.43 72.46
CA LEU A 183 -61.05 90.75 73.59
C LEU A 183 -60.36 92.13 73.43
N VAL A 184 -59.94 92.46 72.20
CA VAL A 184 -59.39 93.76 71.83
C VAL A 184 -60.47 94.84 71.93
N GLN A 185 -61.70 94.58 71.48
CA GLN A 185 -62.84 95.50 71.70
C GLN A 185 -63.21 95.67 73.19
N THR A 186 -62.94 94.68 74.04
CA THR A 186 -63.13 94.82 75.51
C THR A 186 -61.98 95.60 76.17
N THR A 187 -60.76 95.45 75.65
CA THR A 187 -59.56 96.16 76.13
C THR A 187 -59.55 97.63 75.66
N GLU A 188 -60.08 97.93 74.47
CA GLU A 188 -60.29 99.30 73.98
C GLU A 188 -61.43 100.01 74.73
N LYS A 189 -62.47 99.30 75.16
CA LYS A 189 -63.50 99.83 76.08
C LYS A 189 -62.90 100.15 77.46
N LEU A 190 -62.02 99.29 78.00
CA LEU A 190 -61.30 99.50 79.27
C LEU A 190 -60.33 100.69 79.20
N ASN A 191 -59.59 100.84 78.10
CA ASN A 191 -58.74 102.00 77.83
C ASN A 191 -59.54 103.31 77.60
N SER A 192 -60.78 103.24 77.12
CA SER A 192 -61.66 104.42 77.02
C SER A 192 -62.11 104.92 78.40
N TYR A 193 -62.28 104.02 79.38
CA TYR A 193 -62.58 104.36 80.77
C TYR A 193 -61.35 104.86 81.55
N GLU A 194 -60.14 104.37 81.26
CA GLU A 194 -58.89 104.92 81.81
C GLU A 194 -58.51 106.29 81.21
N LYS A 195 -58.85 106.55 79.95
CA LYS A 195 -58.64 107.86 79.30
C LYS A 195 -59.68 108.92 79.73
N GLN A 196 -60.82 108.50 80.29
CA GLN A 196 -61.78 109.39 80.97
C GLN A 196 -61.31 109.80 82.38
N LEU A 197 -60.46 109.01 83.04
CA LEU A 197 -59.93 109.33 84.38
C LEU A 197 -58.62 110.17 84.34
N LYS A 198 -57.94 110.24 83.18
CA LYS A 198 -56.71 111.04 82.98
C LYS A 198 -56.92 112.37 82.22
N ARG A 199 -58.17 112.68 81.82
CA ARG A 199 -58.64 114.03 81.46
C ARG A 199 -58.86 114.94 82.69
N SER A 200 -58.59 114.44 83.89
CA SER A 200 -58.67 115.19 85.15
C SER A 200 -57.30 115.26 85.83
N LYS A 201 -56.30 115.84 85.15
CA LYS A 201 -55.19 116.48 85.89
C LYS A 201 -54.69 117.79 85.31
N GLU A 202 -54.57 117.97 84.01
CA GLU A 202 -53.74 119.08 83.51
C GLU A 202 -54.35 119.79 82.31
N GLU A 203 -55.53 120.37 82.56
CA GLU A 203 -56.02 121.54 81.82
C GLU A 203 -55.51 122.82 82.50
N LYS A 204 -54.20 122.87 82.77
CA LYS A 204 -53.46 124.11 83.06
C LYS A 204 -52.04 123.99 82.54
N LEU A 205 -51.70 124.95 81.67
CA LEU A 205 -50.36 125.38 81.25
C LEU A 205 -49.67 124.50 80.21
N LYS A 206 -49.23 125.00 79.05
CA LYS A 206 -49.14 126.39 78.57
C LYS A 206 -48.62 126.39 77.13
N GLU A 207 -49.43 126.87 76.21
CA GLU A 207 -49.04 127.57 74.97
C GLU A 207 -50.21 128.55 74.73
N GLY A 208 -50.06 129.82 74.40
CA GLY A 208 -48.92 130.66 74.13
C GLY A 208 -49.50 132.06 73.88
N GLN A 209 -48.88 133.06 74.49
CA GLN A 209 -48.99 134.49 74.16
C GLN A 209 -47.68 134.79 73.42
N MET A 210 -47.58 135.41 72.23
CA MET A 210 -48.47 136.29 71.47
C MET A 210 -48.03 136.34 70.00
N PHE A 211 -48.97 136.65 69.10
CA PHE A 211 -48.83 137.41 67.83
C PHE A 211 -50.24 137.40 67.22
N ASN A 212 -51.15 138.34 67.44
CA ASN A 212 -51.15 139.77 67.17
C ASN A 212 -50.72 140.18 65.75
N GLU A 213 -51.76 140.37 64.94
CA GLU A 213 -51.98 141.46 63.98
C GLU A 213 -51.99 141.09 62.49
N ARG A 214 -53.19 140.95 61.94
CA ARG A 214 -53.71 141.83 60.87
C ARG A 214 -55.19 141.47 60.67
N ILE A 215 -56.14 142.18 61.27
CA ILE A 215 -56.69 143.46 60.77
C ILE A 215 -57.14 143.32 59.31
N GLU A 216 -58.44 143.11 59.11
CA GLU A 216 -59.34 143.99 58.35
C GLU A 216 -60.68 143.26 58.14
N ASN A 217 -61.71 143.71 58.86
CA ASN A 217 -62.89 144.40 58.30
C ASN A 217 -64.04 143.40 58.19
N LEU A 218 -65.24 143.63 58.71
CA LEU A 218 -66.04 144.85 58.82
C LEU A 218 -66.89 144.72 60.11
N GLU A 219 -66.95 145.74 60.96
CA GLU A 219 -67.95 146.84 60.98
C GLU A 219 -69.08 146.58 61.98
N ASP A 220 -69.50 147.68 62.61
CA ASP A 220 -70.59 147.86 63.56
C ASP A 220 -70.41 147.27 64.96
N GLU A 221 -70.46 148.02 66.06
CA GLU A 221 -70.63 149.44 66.32
C GLU A 221 -70.10 149.59 67.76
N LEU A 222 -69.19 150.52 68.04
CA LEU A 222 -69.56 151.88 68.39
C LEU A 222 -70.55 151.92 69.56
N ALA A 223 -70.03 152.12 70.78
CA ALA A 223 -70.19 153.42 71.43
C ALA A 223 -69.71 153.40 72.87
N LYS A 224 -68.89 154.43 73.15
CA LYS A 224 -68.75 155.13 74.43
C LYS A 224 -67.87 154.42 75.47
N SER A 225 -66.91 155.08 76.10
CA SER A 225 -66.67 156.52 76.19
C SER A 225 -65.42 156.71 77.03
N GLU A 226 -64.53 157.54 76.50
CA GLU A 226 -63.80 158.61 77.19
C GLU A 226 -63.19 158.28 78.55
N THR A 227 -61.86 158.26 78.63
CA THR A 227 -61.09 159.49 78.88
C THR A 227 -61.60 160.22 80.12
N GLN A 228 -60.97 159.98 81.25
CA GLN A 228 -60.61 161.08 82.15
C GLN A 228 -59.50 160.53 83.05
N VAL A 229 -58.24 160.92 82.84
CA VAL A 229 -57.70 162.22 83.28
C VAL A 229 -57.77 162.37 84.79
N LYS A 230 -56.64 162.84 85.31
CA LYS A 230 -56.31 163.05 86.72
C LYS A 230 -55.92 161.70 87.32
N ILE A 231 -54.69 161.50 87.73
CA ILE A 231 -53.94 162.36 88.64
C ILE A 231 -52.47 162.02 88.32
N ASN A 232 -51.77 162.80 87.49
CA ASN A 232 -50.96 163.91 87.97
C ASN A 232 -50.33 163.61 89.34
N GLN A 233 -49.02 163.52 89.42
CA GLN A 233 -48.24 164.57 90.08
C GLN A 233 -46.75 164.24 89.97
N LYS A 234 -46.02 165.01 89.15
CA LYS A 234 -45.42 166.32 89.50
C LYS A 234 -44.12 166.08 90.28
N LYS A 235 -42.97 166.34 89.66
CA LYS A 235 -42.39 167.67 89.39
C LYS A 235 -41.34 167.95 90.45
N CYS A 236 -40.15 168.28 89.93
CA CYS A 236 -39.23 169.31 90.43
C CYS A 236 -38.60 169.01 91.80
N ILE A 237 -37.33 169.31 92.05
CA ILE A 237 -36.55 170.54 91.82
C ILE A 237 -35.09 170.03 91.63
N SER A 238 -34.19 170.53 90.79
CA SER A 238 -33.75 171.90 90.56
C SER A 238 -32.95 171.97 89.25
N LEU A 239 -33.42 172.75 88.29
CA LEU A 239 -32.64 173.35 87.21
C LEU A 239 -32.52 174.81 87.63
N GLU A 240 -31.32 175.34 87.87
CA GLU A 240 -31.15 176.79 87.73
C GLU A 240 -29.69 177.26 87.58
N ASP A 241 -28.66 176.46 87.91
CA ASP A 241 -27.28 176.99 87.95
C ASP A 241 -26.33 176.54 86.81
N GLN A 242 -26.72 175.62 85.91
CA GLN A 242 -25.82 175.15 84.83
C GLN A 242 -26.14 175.71 83.43
N PHE A 243 -27.18 176.54 83.31
CA PHE A 243 -27.71 177.03 82.03
C PHE A 243 -26.76 177.95 81.23
N ASN A 244 -25.76 178.58 81.86
CA ASN A 244 -24.93 179.57 81.19
C ASN A 244 -23.54 179.08 80.71
N SER A 245 -23.18 177.82 80.98
CA SER A 245 -21.90 177.23 80.54
C SER A 245 -22.06 176.30 79.33
N GLU A 246 -23.29 175.82 79.06
CA GLU A 246 -23.58 174.74 78.10
C GLU A 246 -23.83 175.23 76.65
N LYS A 247 -24.03 176.55 76.46
CA LYS A 247 -24.35 177.13 75.13
C LYS A 247 -23.16 177.18 74.16
N LYS A 248 -21.91 177.02 74.64
CA LYS A 248 -20.69 177.13 73.82
C LYS A 248 -20.14 175.78 73.32
N LEU A 249 -20.57 174.65 73.91
CA LEU A 249 -20.16 173.28 73.53
C LEU A 249 -21.15 172.58 72.56
N ARG A 250 -22.38 173.10 72.43
CA ARG A 250 -23.46 172.47 71.65
C ARG A 250 -23.32 172.60 70.13
N ILE A 251 -22.56 173.60 69.64
CA ILE A 251 -22.39 173.86 68.20
C ILE A 251 -21.31 172.96 67.57
N GLU A 252 -20.30 172.50 68.30
CA GLU A 252 -19.28 171.57 67.78
C GLU A 252 -19.73 170.09 67.76
N PHE A 253 -20.76 169.72 68.54
CA PHE A 253 -21.25 168.34 68.62
C PHE A 253 -22.22 167.99 67.48
N GLU A 254 -23.07 168.93 67.04
CA GLU A 254 -24.07 168.71 65.96
C GLU A 254 -23.42 168.47 64.57
N GLU A 255 -22.23 169.04 64.30
CA GLU A 255 -21.54 168.80 63.02
C GLU A 255 -20.87 167.42 62.96
N LYS A 256 -20.43 166.86 64.09
CA LYS A 256 -19.86 165.49 64.16
C LYS A 256 -20.94 164.41 64.04
N GLU A 257 -22.12 164.59 64.65
CA GLU A 257 -23.21 163.61 64.56
C GLU A 257 -23.77 163.47 63.15
N LYS A 258 -23.87 164.57 62.39
CA LYS A 258 -24.35 164.52 60.99
C LYS A 258 -23.41 163.76 60.06
N LYS A 259 -22.11 163.68 60.37
CA LYS A 259 -21.13 162.91 59.57
C LYS A 259 -21.18 161.41 59.87
N ILE A 260 -21.31 161.04 61.15
CA ILE A 260 -21.44 159.64 61.61
C ILE A 260 -22.75 159.01 61.11
N SER A 261 -23.86 159.76 61.08
CA SER A 261 -25.16 159.25 60.61
C SER A 261 -25.16 158.86 59.13
N LYS A 262 -24.43 159.60 58.27
CA LYS A 262 -24.30 159.26 56.84
C LYS A 262 -23.41 158.03 56.60
N GLU A 263 -22.31 157.87 57.33
CA GLU A 263 -21.45 156.69 57.20
C GLU A 263 -22.14 155.41 57.69
N ASN A 264 -22.93 155.50 58.77
CA ASN A 264 -23.64 154.33 59.32
C ASN A 264 -24.74 153.82 58.39
N ASN A 265 -25.46 154.71 57.69
CA ASN A 265 -26.46 154.30 56.71
C ASN A 265 -25.83 153.60 55.49
N ASN A 266 -24.71 154.11 54.97
CA ASN A 266 -23.97 153.44 53.89
C ASN A 266 -23.41 152.07 54.30
N PHE A 267 -22.99 151.90 55.57
CA PHE A 267 -22.51 150.61 56.05
C PHE A 267 -23.65 149.58 56.17
N LYS A 268 -24.82 150.00 56.65
CA LYS A 268 -26.00 149.16 56.78
C LYS A 268 -26.50 148.63 55.43
N GLU A 269 -26.49 149.48 54.40
CA GLU A 269 -26.90 149.12 53.05
C GLU A 269 -25.91 148.11 52.42
N ARG A 270 -24.60 148.30 52.61
CA ARG A 270 -23.57 147.31 52.20
C ARG A 270 -23.73 145.95 52.87
N VAL A 271 -24.01 145.91 54.18
CA VAL A 271 -24.24 144.65 54.91
C VAL A 271 -25.47 143.92 54.36
N SER A 272 -26.57 144.65 54.10
CA SER A 272 -27.79 144.05 53.56
C SER A 272 -27.60 143.44 52.17
N ILE A 273 -26.81 144.08 51.30
CA ILE A 273 -26.48 143.54 49.97
C ILE A 273 -25.66 142.26 50.10
N LEU A 274 -24.60 142.27 50.91
CA LEU A 274 -23.72 141.12 51.14
C LEU A 274 -24.46 139.93 51.79
N GLU A 275 -25.37 140.18 52.72
CA GLU A 275 -26.21 139.13 53.31
C GLU A 275 -27.14 138.49 52.26
N SER A 276 -27.67 139.29 51.33
CA SER A 276 -28.49 138.77 50.23
C SER A 276 -27.68 137.93 49.24
N GLU A 277 -26.45 138.35 48.93
CA GLU A 277 -25.54 137.63 48.03
C GLU A 277 -25.08 136.32 48.66
N LEU A 278 -24.72 136.33 49.95
CA LEU A 278 -24.35 135.12 50.70
C LEU A 278 -25.51 134.11 50.77
N LYS A 279 -26.76 134.60 50.89
CA LYS A 279 -27.94 133.72 50.86
C LYS A 279 -28.12 133.07 49.49
N LYS A 280 -27.99 133.84 48.39
CA LYS A 280 -28.07 133.32 47.02
C LYS A 280 -26.96 132.30 46.73
N GLU A 281 -25.75 132.56 47.19
CA GLU A 281 -24.62 131.64 47.03
C GLU A 281 -24.85 130.32 47.78
N LYS A 282 -25.35 130.38 49.02
CA LYS A 282 -25.69 129.16 49.79
C LYS A 282 -26.79 128.33 49.12
N GLU A 283 -27.82 128.98 48.58
CA GLU A 283 -28.89 128.29 47.84
C GLU A 283 -28.38 127.65 46.55
N GLN A 284 -27.50 128.33 45.81
CA GLN A 284 -26.84 127.75 44.62
C GLN A 284 -25.94 126.57 44.99
N ARG A 285 -25.14 126.68 46.06
CA ARG A 285 -24.26 125.61 46.52
C ARG A 285 -25.05 124.37 46.94
N GLN A 286 -26.19 124.57 47.61
CA GLN A 286 -27.09 123.47 48.00
C GLN A 286 -27.70 122.76 46.79
N LYS A 287 -28.09 123.50 45.75
CA LYS A 287 -28.61 122.91 44.49
C LYS A 287 -27.56 122.07 43.80
N VAL A 288 -26.35 122.59 43.62
CA VAL A 288 -25.23 121.84 43.01
C VAL A 288 -24.88 120.60 43.84
N GLN A 289 -24.88 120.70 45.17
CA GLN A 289 -24.61 119.55 46.04
C GLN A 289 -25.69 118.46 45.91
N ASN A 290 -26.95 118.84 45.79
CA ASN A 290 -28.05 117.89 45.58
C ASN A 290 -27.98 117.23 44.19
N GLU A 291 -27.70 117.99 43.13
CA GLU A 291 -27.51 117.45 41.77
C GLU A 291 -26.32 116.49 41.69
N LEU A 292 -25.21 116.82 42.36
CA LEU A 292 -24.06 115.92 42.44
C LEU A 292 -24.41 114.61 43.14
N ARG A 293 -25.22 114.66 44.22
CA ARG A 293 -25.66 113.46 44.95
C ARG A 293 -26.55 112.58 44.09
N ILE A 294 -27.52 113.17 43.37
CA ILE A 294 -28.40 112.44 42.46
C ILE A 294 -27.57 111.78 41.35
N THR A 295 -26.63 112.51 40.75
CA THR A 295 -25.74 111.97 39.71
C THR A 295 -24.88 110.82 40.22
N GLN A 296 -24.40 110.90 41.47
CA GLN A 296 -23.63 109.82 42.10
C GLN A 296 -24.50 108.58 42.39
N GLU A 297 -25.72 108.77 42.87
CA GLU A 297 -26.69 107.68 43.09
C GLU A 297 -27.09 107.00 41.78
N ASP A 298 -27.28 107.76 40.70
CA ASP A 298 -27.62 107.23 39.38
C ASP A 298 -26.44 106.45 38.76
N LYS A 299 -25.20 106.93 38.93
CA LYS A 299 -24.00 106.17 38.54
C LYS A 299 -23.87 104.85 39.31
N ASN A 300 -24.12 104.86 40.62
CA ASN A 300 -24.06 103.65 41.43
C ASN A 300 -25.13 102.64 41.00
N LYS A 301 -26.38 103.11 40.76
CA LYS A 301 -27.45 102.25 40.22
C LYS A 301 -27.12 101.71 38.83
N SER A 302 -26.45 102.49 37.98
CA SER A 302 -25.99 102.03 36.66
C SER A 302 -24.94 100.92 36.79
N PHE A 303 -23.98 101.08 37.71
CA PHE A 303 -22.93 100.09 37.96
C PHE A 303 -23.51 98.78 38.54
N GLU A 304 -24.49 98.88 39.43
CA GLU A 304 -25.19 97.69 39.96
C GLU A 304 -25.94 96.93 38.87
N ARG A 305 -26.64 97.63 37.96
CA ARG A 305 -27.29 96.98 36.81
C ARG A 305 -26.27 96.30 35.89
N GLU A 306 -25.14 96.96 35.62
CA GLU A 306 -24.09 96.39 34.77
C GLU A 306 -23.50 95.12 35.40
N LYS A 307 -23.23 95.15 36.71
CA LYS A 307 -22.79 93.97 37.47
C LYS A 307 -23.82 92.84 37.43
N GLU A 308 -25.10 93.14 37.65
CA GLU A 308 -26.18 92.16 37.59
C GLU A 308 -26.34 91.55 36.20
N THR A 309 -26.19 92.35 35.13
CA THR A 309 -26.19 91.83 33.76
C THR A 309 -24.98 90.92 33.47
N PHE A 310 -23.81 91.25 34.01
CA PHE A 310 -22.61 90.45 33.88
C PHE A 310 -22.72 89.12 34.63
N ASP A 311 -23.23 89.13 35.86
CA ASP A 311 -23.46 87.93 36.65
C ASP A 311 -24.51 87.00 35.97
N ASN A 312 -25.58 87.59 35.41
CA ASN A 312 -26.56 86.84 34.61
C ASN A 312 -25.96 86.23 33.33
N PHE A 313 -25.04 86.94 32.66
CA PHE A 313 -24.32 86.42 31.51
C PHE A 313 -23.42 85.24 31.91
N LEU A 314 -22.69 85.37 33.02
CA LEU A 314 -21.82 84.30 33.52
C LEU A 314 -22.61 83.04 33.89
N LEU A 315 -23.78 83.21 34.51
CA LEU A 315 -24.67 82.10 34.84
C LEU A 315 -25.16 81.38 33.57
N LYS A 316 -25.63 82.13 32.57
CA LYS A 316 -26.05 81.56 31.27
C LYS A 316 -24.92 80.85 30.54
N GLU A 317 -23.69 81.36 30.62
CA GLU A 317 -22.51 80.71 30.03
C GLU A 317 -22.18 79.39 30.74
N GLN A 318 -22.33 79.32 32.07
CA GLN A 318 -22.17 78.07 32.83
C GLN A 318 -23.27 77.06 32.51
N GLU A 319 -24.52 77.50 32.36
CA GLU A 319 -25.63 76.65 31.94
C GLU A 319 -25.40 76.11 30.53
N ARG A 320 -24.93 76.95 29.58
CA ARG A 320 -24.56 76.49 28.23
C ARG A 320 -23.46 75.43 28.27
N ARG A 321 -22.41 75.61 29.07
CA ARG A 321 -21.32 74.62 29.19
C ARG A 321 -21.81 73.28 29.74
N LYS A 322 -22.68 73.30 30.75
CA LYS A 322 -23.30 72.07 31.29
C LYS A 322 -24.20 71.39 30.24
N ALA A 323 -24.95 72.16 29.46
CA ALA A 323 -25.75 71.63 28.37
C ALA A 323 -24.88 71.01 27.26
N ASP A 324 -23.77 71.67 26.89
CA ASP A 324 -22.81 71.17 25.90
C ASP A 324 -22.11 69.88 26.38
N GLU A 325 -21.73 69.79 27.66
CA GLU A 325 -21.14 68.58 28.26
C GLU A 325 -22.13 67.41 28.26
N ASN A 326 -23.39 67.66 28.64
CA ASN A 326 -24.43 66.64 28.58
C ASN A 326 -24.69 66.17 27.14
N MET A 327 -24.73 67.10 26.18
CA MET A 327 -24.92 66.76 24.77
C MET A 327 -23.76 65.90 24.23
N ARG A 328 -22.52 66.22 24.61
CA ARG A 328 -21.33 65.41 24.26
C ARG A 328 -21.40 64.01 24.86
N PHE A 329 -21.82 63.89 26.11
CA PHE A 329 -21.98 62.60 26.77
C PHE A 329 -23.07 61.74 26.10
N GLU A 330 -24.20 62.35 25.72
CA GLU A 330 -25.25 61.66 24.98
C GLU A 330 -24.80 61.23 23.57
N ILE A 331 -24.04 62.08 22.86
CA ILE A 331 -23.46 61.73 21.56
C ILE A 331 -22.52 60.52 21.71
N GLN A 332 -21.65 60.52 22.72
CA GLN A 332 -20.73 59.43 22.97
C GLN A 332 -21.45 58.13 23.33
N GLN A 333 -22.53 58.19 24.12
CA GLN A 333 -23.35 57.01 24.40
C GLN A 333 -24.01 56.46 23.13
N LYS A 334 -24.54 57.34 22.27
CA LYS A 334 -25.13 56.93 20.98
C LYS A 334 -24.11 56.32 20.04
N GLU A 335 -22.90 56.88 19.96
CA GLU A 335 -21.80 56.30 19.17
C GLU A 335 -21.39 54.92 19.70
N ASN A 336 -21.24 54.76 21.02
CA ASN A 336 -20.91 53.47 21.62
C ASN A 336 -22.00 52.42 21.34
N ALA A 337 -23.27 52.79 21.49
CA ALA A 337 -24.40 51.92 21.16
C ALA A 337 -24.43 51.55 19.66
N MET A 338 -24.09 52.49 18.78
CA MET A 338 -24.01 52.24 17.33
C MET A 338 -22.86 51.30 16.98
N ILE A 339 -21.71 51.42 17.64
CA ILE A 339 -20.57 50.50 17.47
C ILE A 339 -20.94 49.09 17.96
N GLU A 340 -21.66 48.95 19.08
CA GLU A 340 -22.16 47.66 19.55
C GLU A 340 -23.20 47.05 18.59
N LEU A 341 -24.09 47.88 18.04
CA LEU A 341 -25.06 47.45 17.03
C LEU A 341 -24.36 46.95 15.76
N GLN A 342 -23.32 47.65 15.29
CA GLN A 342 -22.55 47.23 14.12
C GLN A 342 -21.81 45.91 14.38
N LYS A 343 -21.19 45.75 15.55
CA LYS A 343 -20.53 44.48 15.94
C LYS A 343 -21.51 43.32 16.03
N THR A 344 -22.72 43.56 16.54
CA THR A 344 -23.76 42.50 16.62
C THR A 344 -24.29 42.14 15.24
N GLN A 345 -24.49 43.11 14.34
CA GLN A 345 -24.86 42.88 12.95
C GLN A 345 -23.77 42.12 12.17
N GLU A 346 -22.50 42.47 12.38
CA GLU A 346 -21.36 41.79 11.76
C GLU A 346 -21.22 40.36 12.27
N ASN A 347 -21.37 40.14 13.58
CA ASN A 347 -21.41 38.79 14.16
C ASN A 347 -22.58 37.97 13.61
N LEU A 348 -23.76 38.57 13.44
CA LEU A 348 -24.91 37.87 12.86
C LEU A 348 -24.65 37.51 11.40
N LYS A 349 -24.06 38.41 10.62
CA LYS A 349 -23.66 38.17 9.23
C LYS A 349 -22.65 37.03 9.13
N ASN A 350 -21.63 37.03 9.97
CA ASN A 350 -20.63 35.96 10.05
C ASN A 350 -21.26 34.62 10.46
N GLN A 351 -22.24 34.62 11.37
CA GLN A 351 -22.97 33.40 11.72
C GLN A 351 -23.83 32.88 10.57
N ILE A 352 -24.50 33.76 9.83
CA ILE A 352 -25.28 33.37 8.64
C ILE A 352 -24.36 32.79 7.56
N GLU A 353 -23.21 33.41 7.31
CA GLU A 353 -22.22 32.92 6.36
C GLU A 353 -21.64 31.56 6.79
N ASN A 354 -21.30 31.40 8.07
CA ASN A 354 -20.84 30.13 8.61
C ASN A 354 -21.91 29.03 8.52
N ARG A 355 -23.19 29.37 8.75
CA ARG A 355 -24.31 28.43 8.54
C ARG A 355 -24.45 28.05 7.07
N GLY A 356 -24.37 29.01 6.15
CA GLY A 356 -24.41 28.73 4.70
C GLY A 356 -23.26 27.84 4.24
N ASN A 357 -22.05 28.07 4.76
CA ASN A 357 -20.89 27.21 4.49
C ASN A 357 -21.07 25.79 5.06
N ALA A 358 -21.61 25.68 6.28
CA ALA A 358 -21.93 24.38 6.88
C ALA A 358 -23.02 23.64 6.09
N GLU A 359 -24.07 24.32 5.65
CA GLU A 359 -25.15 23.76 4.82
C GLU A 359 -24.63 23.28 3.46
N LYS A 360 -23.73 24.04 2.82
CA LYS A 360 -23.06 23.61 1.59
C LYS A 360 -22.23 22.36 1.82
N THR A 361 -21.48 22.30 2.92
CA THR A 361 -20.67 21.13 3.29
C THR A 361 -21.56 19.91 3.54
N VAL A 362 -22.71 20.08 4.21
CA VAL A 362 -23.69 19.02 4.42
C VAL A 362 -24.31 18.57 3.09
N SER A 363 -24.61 19.49 2.17
CA SER A 363 -25.11 19.16 0.83
C SER A 363 -24.09 18.33 0.03
N ASP A 364 -22.82 18.73 0.05
CA ASP A 364 -21.73 18.02 -0.62
C ASP A 364 -21.50 16.62 -0.02
N LEU A 365 -21.57 16.50 1.31
CA LEU A 365 -21.47 15.22 2.01
C LEU A 365 -22.65 14.31 1.68
N ASN A 366 -23.88 14.85 1.66
CA ASN A 366 -25.08 14.09 1.28
C ASN A 366 -24.99 13.60 -0.17
N TRP A 367 -24.50 14.44 -1.10
CA TRP A 367 -24.27 14.04 -2.48
C TRP A 367 -23.23 12.91 -2.57
N LYS A 368 -22.12 13.00 -1.82
CA LYS A 368 -21.11 11.93 -1.75
C LYS A 368 -21.68 10.64 -1.16
N ILE A 369 -22.46 10.73 -0.09
CA ILE A 369 -23.12 9.56 0.52
C ILE A 369 -24.05 8.89 -0.49
N TRP A 370 -24.88 9.67 -1.19
CA TRP A 370 -25.77 9.15 -2.22
C TRP A 370 -24.99 8.44 -3.34
N ASN A 371 -23.90 9.04 -3.81
CA ASN A 371 -23.08 8.44 -4.87
C ASN A 371 -22.37 7.16 -4.39
N LEU A 372 -21.89 7.13 -3.14
CA LEU A 372 -21.32 5.94 -2.52
C LEU A 372 -22.39 4.83 -2.34
N GLN A 373 -23.62 5.19 -2.01
CA GLN A 373 -24.73 4.23 -1.93
C GLN A 373 -25.01 3.59 -3.29
N GLN A 374 -25.07 4.38 -4.37
CA GLN A 374 -25.25 3.86 -5.72
C GLN A 374 -24.08 2.94 -6.14
N THR A 375 -22.85 3.35 -5.83
CA THR A 375 -21.66 2.52 -6.11
C THR A 375 -21.70 1.19 -5.36
N ASN A 376 -22.06 1.20 -4.06
CA ASN A 376 -22.21 -0.03 -3.28
C ASN A 376 -23.34 -0.92 -3.81
N GLU A 377 -24.42 -0.32 -4.32
CA GLU A 377 -25.54 -1.06 -4.91
C GLU A 377 -25.11 -1.77 -6.20
N ASP A 378 -24.28 -1.12 -7.03
CA ASP A 378 -23.72 -1.73 -8.24
C ASP A 378 -22.68 -2.81 -7.93
N ILE A 379 -21.79 -2.57 -6.96
CA ILE A 379 -20.84 -3.60 -6.48
C ILE A 379 -21.60 -4.82 -5.95
N ASN A 380 -22.70 -4.63 -5.22
CA ASN A 380 -23.52 -5.73 -4.74
C ASN A 380 -24.17 -6.53 -5.88
N LYS A 381 -24.63 -5.87 -6.96
CA LYS A 381 -25.15 -6.58 -8.14
C LYS A 381 -24.05 -7.39 -8.83
N GLU A 382 -22.85 -6.82 -8.97
CA GLU A 382 -21.69 -7.54 -9.51
C GLU A 382 -21.34 -8.75 -8.66
N TYR A 383 -21.27 -8.59 -7.34
CA TYR A 383 -21.01 -9.67 -6.40
C TYR A 383 -22.04 -10.81 -6.49
N GLU A 384 -23.33 -10.49 -6.54
CA GLU A 384 -24.37 -11.51 -6.70
C GLU A 384 -24.28 -12.22 -8.06
N SER A 385 -23.93 -11.51 -9.13
CA SER A 385 -23.69 -12.14 -10.45
C SER A 385 -22.48 -13.08 -10.42
N GLU A 386 -21.38 -12.67 -9.77
CA GLU A 386 -20.17 -13.50 -9.65
C GLU A 386 -20.43 -14.74 -8.79
N LYS A 387 -21.20 -14.58 -7.70
CA LYS A 387 -21.64 -15.67 -6.85
C LYS A 387 -22.50 -16.68 -7.61
N GLU A 388 -23.41 -16.22 -8.47
CA GLU A 388 -24.22 -17.09 -9.34
C GLU A 388 -23.33 -17.84 -10.35
N ILE A 389 -22.36 -17.15 -10.96
CA ILE A 389 -21.39 -17.76 -11.87
C ILE A 389 -20.57 -18.83 -11.15
N ARG A 390 -20.05 -18.55 -9.94
CA ARG A 390 -19.31 -19.52 -9.12
C ARG A 390 -20.17 -20.73 -8.76
N MET A 391 -21.43 -20.52 -8.41
CA MET A 391 -22.37 -21.61 -8.11
C MET A 391 -22.58 -22.50 -9.35
N ASN A 392 -22.75 -21.90 -10.53
CA ASN A 392 -22.87 -22.64 -11.79
C ASN A 392 -21.61 -23.44 -12.13
N TYR A 393 -20.41 -22.86 -11.91
CA TYR A 393 -19.16 -23.60 -12.07
C TYR A 393 -19.05 -24.77 -11.09
N GLN A 394 -19.43 -24.58 -9.82
CA GLN A 394 -19.40 -25.65 -8.83
C GLN A 394 -20.32 -26.81 -9.21
N VAL A 395 -21.52 -26.51 -9.71
CA VAL A 395 -22.46 -27.54 -10.18
C VAL A 395 -21.87 -28.32 -11.36
N LYS A 396 -21.27 -27.63 -12.35
CA LYS A 396 -20.62 -28.27 -13.50
C LYS A 396 -19.43 -29.14 -13.08
N TYR A 397 -18.59 -28.63 -12.19
CA TYR A 397 -17.44 -29.37 -11.65
C TYR A 397 -17.90 -30.64 -10.91
N ASN A 398 -18.91 -30.53 -10.04
CA ASN A 398 -19.46 -31.68 -9.32
C ASN A 398 -20.05 -32.72 -10.28
N ALA A 399 -20.72 -32.30 -11.36
CA ALA A 399 -21.21 -33.20 -12.40
C ALA A 399 -20.05 -33.93 -13.11
N GLU A 400 -19.00 -33.20 -13.50
CA GLU A 400 -17.82 -33.79 -14.16
C GLU A 400 -17.09 -34.80 -13.25
N VAL A 401 -16.95 -34.50 -11.96
CA VAL A 401 -16.40 -35.44 -10.96
C VAL A 401 -17.25 -36.71 -10.90
N LYS A 402 -18.58 -36.57 -10.86
CA LYS A 402 -19.52 -37.71 -10.83
C LYS A 402 -19.40 -38.57 -12.09
N ASP A 403 -19.26 -37.96 -13.27
CA ASP A 403 -19.07 -38.68 -14.53
C ASP A 403 -17.72 -39.42 -14.58
N LYS A 404 -16.64 -38.77 -14.10
CA LYS A 404 -15.32 -39.42 -13.97
C LYS A 404 -15.33 -40.59 -13.00
N GLU A 405 -16.07 -40.49 -11.88
CA GLU A 405 -16.25 -41.61 -10.96
C GLU A 405 -17.02 -42.78 -11.58
N GLN A 406 -18.09 -42.49 -12.35
CA GLN A 406 -18.81 -43.51 -13.09
C GLN A 406 -17.93 -44.20 -14.13
N LEU A 407 -17.09 -43.42 -14.83
CA LEU A 407 -16.15 -43.94 -15.80
C LEU A 407 -15.10 -44.83 -15.13
N LYS A 408 -14.56 -44.42 -13.98
CA LYS A 408 -13.64 -45.23 -13.16
C LYS A 408 -14.29 -46.55 -12.73
N LYS A 409 -15.57 -46.53 -12.31
CA LYS A 409 -16.33 -47.75 -12.00
C LYS A 409 -16.47 -48.66 -13.22
N LYS A 410 -16.81 -48.12 -14.40
CA LYS A 410 -16.88 -48.88 -15.66
C LYS A 410 -15.55 -49.52 -16.03
N TYR A 411 -14.44 -48.80 -15.94
CA TYR A 411 -13.11 -49.36 -16.21
C TYR A 411 -12.73 -50.45 -15.21
N LYS A 412 -13.05 -50.27 -13.92
CA LYS A 412 -12.83 -51.29 -12.91
C LYS A 412 -13.62 -52.58 -13.20
N MET A 413 -14.87 -52.46 -13.66
CA MET A 413 -15.66 -53.63 -14.10
C MET A 413 -15.04 -54.31 -15.31
N LYS A 414 -14.58 -53.56 -16.32
CA LYS A 414 -13.89 -54.13 -17.49
C LYS A 414 -12.61 -54.87 -17.10
N ILE A 415 -11.79 -54.30 -16.21
CA ILE A 415 -10.57 -54.95 -15.71
C ILE A 415 -10.92 -56.26 -15.01
N ASN A 416 -11.96 -56.27 -14.16
CA ASN A 416 -12.41 -57.49 -13.50
C ASN A 416 -12.89 -58.55 -14.50
N GLN A 417 -13.64 -58.15 -15.54
CA GLN A 417 -14.08 -59.07 -16.60
C GLN A 417 -12.90 -59.66 -17.38
N ILE A 418 -11.90 -58.84 -17.72
CA ILE A 418 -10.67 -59.30 -18.38
C ILE A 418 -9.92 -60.30 -17.49
N ASN A 419 -9.82 -60.03 -16.19
CA ASN A 419 -9.16 -60.93 -15.24
C ASN A 419 -9.90 -62.27 -15.12
N GLU A 420 -11.23 -62.28 -15.11
CA GLU A 420 -12.02 -63.53 -15.11
C GLU A 420 -11.85 -64.30 -16.44
N LEU A 421 -11.89 -63.62 -17.59
CA LEU A 421 -11.59 -64.23 -18.89
C LEU A 421 -10.17 -64.82 -18.94
N MET A 422 -9.19 -64.15 -18.34
CA MET A 422 -7.81 -64.65 -18.24
C MET A 422 -7.73 -65.92 -17.37
N LYS A 423 -8.45 -65.96 -16.25
CA LYS A 423 -8.54 -67.16 -15.40
C LYS A 423 -9.20 -68.32 -16.15
N GLU A 424 -10.28 -68.05 -16.88
CA GLU A 424 -10.98 -69.06 -17.67
C GLU A 424 -10.10 -69.62 -18.80
N LYS A 425 -9.38 -68.76 -19.52
CA LYS A 425 -8.39 -69.16 -20.53
C LYS A 425 -7.25 -70.01 -19.94
N GLU A 426 -6.77 -69.65 -18.75
CA GLU A 426 -5.73 -70.40 -18.06
C GLU A 426 -6.26 -71.77 -17.60
N LEU A 427 -7.50 -71.85 -17.12
CA LEU A 427 -8.14 -73.12 -16.78
C LEU A 427 -8.30 -74.02 -18.01
N GLN A 428 -8.77 -73.48 -19.14
CA GLN A 428 -8.88 -74.23 -20.40
C GLN A 428 -7.52 -74.74 -20.88
N ARG A 429 -6.46 -73.95 -20.71
CA ARG A 429 -5.09 -74.37 -21.02
C ARG A 429 -4.66 -75.54 -20.12
N GLN A 430 -4.90 -75.45 -18.82
CA GLN A 430 -4.58 -76.51 -17.86
C GLN A 430 -5.35 -77.80 -18.16
N GLU A 431 -6.63 -77.70 -18.51
CA GLU A 431 -7.45 -78.85 -18.91
C GLU A 431 -6.93 -79.50 -20.21
N ALA A 432 -6.52 -78.70 -21.19
CA ALA A 432 -5.93 -79.18 -22.45
C ALA A 432 -4.57 -79.88 -22.21
N GLU A 433 -3.70 -79.31 -21.36
CA GLU A 433 -2.44 -79.93 -20.96
C GLU A 433 -2.69 -81.27 -20.26
N LEU A 434 -3.69 -81.35 -19.38
CA LEU A 434 -4.06 -82.56 -18.65
C LEU A 434 -4.66 -83.64 -19.57
N PHE A 435 -5.41 -83.23 -20.59
CA PHE A 435 -5.89 -84.12 -21.65
C PHE A 435 -4.72 -84.72 -22.46
N LEU A 436 -3.75 -83.89 -22.83
CA LEU A 436 -2.55 -84.32 -23.55
C LEU A 436 -1.70 -85.31 -22.74
N ILE A 437 -1.60 -85.11 -21.42
CA ILE A 437 -0.93 -86.04 -20.51
C ILE A 437 -1.65 -87.40 -20.49
N LYS A 438 -2.98 -87.41 -20.33
CA LYS A 438 -3.77 -88.65 -20.35
C LYS A 438 -3.65 -89.39 -21.69
N GLU A 439 -3.62 -88.67 -22.80
CA GLU A 439 -3.41 -89.25 -24.12
C GLU A 439 -2.03 -89.92 -24.23
N LYS A 440 -0.98 -89.26 -23.73
CA LYS A 440 0.37 -89.84 -23.66
C LYS A 440 0.41 -91.10 -22.80
N GLU A 441 -0.23 -91.11 -21.63
CA GLU A 441 -0.31 -92.30 -20.77
C GLU A 441 -1.02 -93.47 -21.45
N LEU A 442 -2.10 -93.20 -22.19
CA LEU A 442 -2.81 -94.22 -22.97
C LEU A 442 -1.93 -94.78 -24.10
N LYS A 443 -1.21 -93.90 -24.81
CA LYS A 443 -0.23 -94.29 -25.84
C LYS A 443 0.90 -95.14 -25.25
N GLU A 444 1.40 -94.78 -24.08
CA GLU A 444 2.46 -95.54 -23.39
C GLU A 444 1.96 -96.93 -22.94
N LYS A 445 0.73 -97.00 -22.42
CA LYS A 445 0.09 -98.30 -22.08
C LYS A 445 -0.10 -99.18 -23.31
N ALA A 446 -0.45 -98.58 -24.46
CA ALA A 446 -0.54 -99.30 -25.72
C ALA A 446 0.83 -99.80 -26.20
N LEU A 447 1.88 -98.97 -26.10
CA LEU A 447 3.25 -99.37 -26.42
C LEU A 447 3.72 -100.56 -25.58
N LYS A 448 3.51 -100.52 -24.25
CA LYS A 448 3.87 -101.64 -23.35
C LYS A 448 3.16 -102.94 -23.70
N ARG A 449 1.90 -102.86 -24.17
CA ARG A 449 1.18 -104.03 -24.69
C ARG A 449 1.79 -104.56 -25.98
N VAL A 450 2.17 -103.68 -26.90
CA VAL A 450 2.83 -104.06 -28.15
C VAL A 450 4.16 -104.74 -27.86
N GLU A 451 5.01 -104.15 -27.01
CA GLU A 451 6.30 -104.73 -26.61
C GLU A 451 6.12 -106.12 -25.96
N SER A 452 5.12 -106.29 -25.09
CA SER A 452 4.81 -107.59 -24.48
C SER A 452 4.39 -108.62 -25.53
N ASN A 453 3.57 -108.22 -26.49
CA ASN A 453 3.13 -109.10 -27.57
C ASN A 453 4.28 -109.46 -28.52
N GLU A 454 5.14 -108.50 -28.86
CA GLU A 454 6.35 -108.73 -29.66
C GLU A 454 7.30 -109.72 -28.98
N LYS A 455 7.48 -109.59 -27.66
CA LYS A 455 8.25 -110.56 -26.88
C LYS A 455 7.66 -111.96 -26.94
N THR A 456 6.34 -112.09 -26.80
CA THR A 456 5.66 -113.39 -26.93
C THR A 456 5.78 -113.96 -28.35
N ILE A 457 5.68 -113.13 -29.39
CA ILE A 457 5.87 -113.55 -30.78
C ILE A 457 7.30 -114.04 -31.01
N ALA A 458 8.31 -113.33 -30.47
CA ALA A 458 9.70 -113.74 -30.56
C ALA A 458 9.95 -115.09 -29.86
N GLU A 459 9.39 -115.28 -28.66
CA GLU A 459 9.46 -116.55 -27.93
C GLU A 459 8.78 -117.71 -28.68
N GLN A 460 7.60 -117.46 -29.25
CA GLN A 460 6.89 -118.45 -30.09
C GLN A 460 7.70 -118.78 -31.36
N SER A 461 8.28 -117.77 -32.00
CA SER A 461 9.12 -117.95 -33.19
C SER A 461 10.36 -118.78 -32.88
N ALA A 462 11.01 -118.56 -31.73
CA ALA A 462 12.15 -119.36 -31.27
C ALA A 462 11.75 -120.82 -30.98
N ARG A 463 10.57 -121.04 -30.37
CA ARG A 463 10.04 -122.41 -30.16
C ARG A 463 9.73 -123.12 -31.48
N ILE A 464 9.16 -122.42 -32.45
CA ILE A 464 8.92 -122.98 -33.79
C ILE A 464 10.24 -123.36 -34.44
N LEU A 465 11.27 -122.51 -34.36
CA LEU A 465 12.59 -122.81 -34.91
C LEU A 465 13.22 -124.04 -34.23
N SER A 466 13.09 -124.16 -32.90
CA SER A 466 13.54 -125.34 -32.16
C SER A 466 12.81 -126.61 -32.60
N ALA A 467 11.49 -126.56 -32.75
CA ALA A 467 10.69 -127.69 -33.22
C ALA A 467 11.01 -128.07 -34.68
N GLN A 468 11.30 -127.07 -35.54
CA GLN A 468 11.77 -127.30 -36.91
C GLN A 468 13.12 -128.00 -36.94
N ASN A 469 14.05 -127.59 -36.06
CA ASN A 469 15.35 -128.24 -35.93
C ASN A 469 15.21 -129.68 -35.41
N GLU A 470 14.36 -129.93 -34.42
CA GLU A 470 14.07 -131.30 -33.94
C GLU A 470 13.41 -132.17 -35.01
N ALA A 471 12.47 -131.63 -35.78
CA ALA A 471 11.85 -132.33 -36.90
C ALA A 471 12.88 -132.68 -37.98
N LYS A 472 13.83 -131.77 -38.25
CA LYS A 472 14.93 -132.01 -39.19
C LYS A 472 15.85 -133.13 -38.69
N ILE A 473 16.23 -133.12 -37.42
CA ILE A 473 17.03 -134.20 -36.81
C ILE A 473 16.29 -135.55 -36.91
N LYS A 474 15.00 -135.60 -36.58
CA LYS A 474 14.19 -136.83 -36.72
C LYS A 474 14.04 -137.29 -38.18
N SER A 475 13.99 -136.36 -39.13
CA SER A 475 13.99 -136.68 -40.56
C SER A 475 15.31 -137.33 -40.98
N GLU A 476 16.44 -136.76 -40.56
CA GLU A 476 17.77 -137.30 -40.82
C GLU A 476 17.95 -138.69 -40.18
N GLU A 477 17.45 -138.90 -38.96
CA GLU A 477 17.45 -140.21 -38.29
C GLU A 477 16.57 -141.24 -39.00
N ASN A 478 15.40 -140.84 -39.52
CA ASN A 478 14.54 -141.73 -40.32
C ASN A 478 15.18 -142.11 -41.66
N GLU A 479 15.88 -141.19 -42.32
CA GLU A 479 16.65 -141.47 -43.54
C GLU A 479 17.73 -142.53 -43.26
N GLN A 480 18.43 -142.40 -42.12
CA GLN A 480 19.45 -143.36 -41.68
C GLN A 480 18.85 -144.74 -41.36
N LEU A 481 17.68 -144.78 -40.71
CA LEU A 481 16.94 -146.02 -40.45
C LEU A 481 16.46 -146.67 -41.75
N LYS A 482 16.01 -145.88 -42.73
CA LYS A 482 15.58 -146.35 -44.05
C LYS A 482 16.75 -147.00 -44.81
N GLN A 483 17.92 -146.38 -44.79
CA GLN A 483 19.16 -146.96 -45.36
C GLN A 483 19.54 -148.29 -44.68
N ASN A 484 19.39 -148.40 -43.36
CA ASN A 484 19.66 -149.64 -42.63
C ASN A 484 18.65 -150.75 -42.96
N VAL A 485 17.36 -150.43 -43.13
CA VAL A 485 16.33 -151.38 -43.57
C VAL A 485 16.56 -151.84 -45.02
N GLU A 486 17.02 -150.94 -45.89
CA GLU A 486 17.38 -151.25 -47.28
C GLU A 486 18.58 -152.20 -47.37
N GLN A 487 19.58 -152.03 -46.48
CA GLN A 487 20.69 -152.98 -46.35
C GLN A 487 20.26 -154.35 -45.78
N GLN A 488 19.23 -154.41 -44.95
CA GLN A 488 18.69 -155.65 -44.39
C GLN A 488 17.79 -156.40 -45.39
N THR A 489 17.01 -155.69 -46.21
CA THR A 489 16.16 -156.29 -47.25
C THR A 489 16.98 -156.87 -48.41
N ASN A 490 18.10 -156.25 -48.78
CA ASN A 490 19.03 -156.82 -49.76
C ASN A 490 19.66 -158.14 -49.29
N LYS A 491 19.88 -158.34 -47.98
CA LYS A 491 20.37 -159.61 -47.42
C LYS A 491 19.34 -160.73 -47.49
N VAL A 492 18.04 -160.42 -47.39
CA VAL A 492 16.96 -161.42 -47.49
C VAL A 492 16.74 -161.86 -48.94
N ILE A 493 16.88 -160.95 -49.90
CA ILE A 493 16.72 -161.23 -51.34
C ILE A 493 17.85 -162.13 -51.90
N ASP A 494 19.08 -162.00 -51.40
CA ASP A 494 20.21 -162.85 -51.81
C ASP A 494 20.15 -164.28 -51.21
N GLU A 495 19.55 -164.45 -50.03
CA GLU A 495 19.34 -165.76 -49.40
C GLU A 495 18.21 -166.56 -50.10
N GLU A 496 17.21 -165.86 -50.65
CA GLU A 496 16.10 -166.45 -51.42
C GLU A 496 16.50 -166.82 -52.86
N ARG A 497 17.49 -166.11 -53.44
CA ARG A 497 18.08 -166.41 -54.75
C ARG A 497 18.92 -167.71 -54.72
N ARG A 498 19.65 -167.96 -53.61
CA ARG A 498 20.40 -169.20 -53.39
C ARG A 498 19.55 -170.46 -53.21
N ARG A 499 18.26 -170.35 -52.86
CA ARG A 499 17.34 -171.51 -52.73
C ARG A 499 16.55 -171.84 -54.00
N LYS A 500 16.46 -170.95 -55.00
CA LYS A 500 15.73 -171.18 -56.27
C LYS A 500 16.63 -171.54 -57.47
N GLU A 501 17.96 -171.40 -57.36
CA GLU A 501 18.92 -171.79 -58.42
C GLU A 501 19.39 -173.26 -58.38
N ILE A 502 19.14 -174.00 -57.29
CA ILE A 502 19.55 -175.42 -57.15
C ILE A 502 18.50 -176.40 -57.73
N GLU A 503 17.28 -175.96 -58.03
CA GLU A 503 16.17 -176.86 -58.41
C GLU A 503 15.67 -176.70 -59.87
N ILE A 504 16.11 -175.68 -60.63
CA ILE A 504 15.64 -175.42 -62.01
C ILE A 504 16.73 -175.61 -63.10
N LEU A 505 17.97 -175.96 -62.74
CA LEU A 505 19.06 -176.24 -63.70
C LEU A 505 19.50 -177.72 -63.70
N LYS A 506 18.54 -178.64 -63.57
CA LYS A 506 18.70 -180.10 -63.76
C LYS A 506 17.81 -180.69 -64.88
N GLY A 507 17.17 -179.85 -65.71
CA GLY A 507 16.18 -180.32 -66.69
C GLY A 507 16.54 -180.16 -68.17
N GLU A 508 17.29 -179.12 -68.57
CA GLU A 508 17.17 -178.65 -69.96
C GLU A 508 18.48 -178.37 -70.72
N SER A 509 19.65 -178.87 -70.30
CA SER A 509 20.82 -178.78 -71.19
C SER A 509 21.88 -179.88 -71.04
N GLU A 510 21.44 -181.13 -70.84
CA GLU A 510 22.20 -182.32 -71.26
C GLU A 510 22.12 -182.57 -72.79
N GLY A 511 21.31 -181.80 -73.53
CA GLY A 511 21.16 -181.94 -74.99
C GLY A 511 22.18 -181.18 -75.86
N GLN A 512 22.87 -180.18 -75.31
CA GLN A 512 23.77 -179.30 -76.08
C GLN A 512 25.25 -179.40 -75.71
N ASN A 513 25.69 -180.41 -74.95
CA ASN A 513 27.11 -180.75 -74.93
C ASN A 513 27.48 -182.22 -74.80
N PHE A 514 26.57 -183.07 -75.26
CA PHE A 514 26.86 -184.35 -75.92
C PHE A 514 27.80 -184.18 -77.14
N ASN A 515 27.93 -182.96 -77.69
CA ASN A 515 28.79 -182.66 -78.85
C ASN A 515 30.16 -182.01 -78.55
N LEU A 516 30.43 -181.40 -77.37
CA LEU A 516 31.82 -181.03 -76.98
C LEU A 516 32.56 -182.13 -76.20
N ARG A 517 31.85 -183.19 -75.76
CA ARG A 517 32.49 -184.45 -75.34
C ARG A 517 33.13 -185.21 -76.51
N LYS A 518 32.74 -184.93 -77.76
CA LYS A 518 33.32 -185.57 -78.97
C LYS A 518 34.57 -184.88 -79.52
N GLU A 519 34.84 -183.63 -79.13
CA GLU A 519 36.00 -182.83 -79.59
C GLU A 519 37.14 -182.80 -78.55
N ASN A 520 36.82 -182.87 -77.24
CA ASN A 520 37.84 -182.93 -76.18
C ASN A 520 38.53 -184.31 -76.07
N GLU A 521 37.89 -185.38 -76.57
CA GLU A 521 38.50 -186.71 -76.72
C GLU A 521 39.54 -186.80 -77.86
N ARG A 522 39.60 -185.82 -78.77
CA ARG A 522 40.67 -185.73 -79.79
C ARG A 522 41.91 -184.98 -79.28
N ILE A 523 41.75 -183.93 -78.46
CA ILE A 523 42.84 -182.99 -78.15
C ILE A 523 43.64 -183.31 -76.88
N GLN A 524 43.13 -184.18 -75.98
CA GLN A 524 43.94 -184.71 -74.86
C GLN A 524 44.42 -186.16 -75.06
N TYR A 525 44.07 -186.82 -76.17
CA TYR A 525 44.85 -187.97 -76.66
C TYR A 525 46.22 -187.52 -77.25
N GLU A 526 46.34 -186.26 -77.68
CA GLU A 526 47.61 -185.69 -78.18
C GLU A 526 48.50 -185.05 -77.10
N ILE A 527 47.94 -184.50 -76.02
CA ILE A 527 48.75 -184.06 -74.85
C ILE A 527 49.32 -185.28 -74.08
N GLY A 528 48.65 -186.44 -74.16
CA GLY A 528 49.15 -187.72 -73.63
C GLY A 528 50.32 -188.35 -74.39
N ARG A 529 50.55 -188.01 -75.67
CA ARG A 529 51.68 -188.56 -76.45
C ARG A 529 52.92 -187.65 -76.52
N LEU A 530 52.79 -186.34 -76.28
CA LEU A 530 53.86 -185.39 -76.59
C LEU A 530 54.62 -184.75 -75.42
N LYS A 531 54.37 -185.09 -74.14
CA LYS A 531 55.31 -184.71 -73.06
C LYS A 531 55.75 -185.85 -72.14
N LYS A 532 55.66 -187.08 -72.64
CA LYS A 532 56.59 -188.18 -72.36
C LYS A 532 57.90 -188.06 -73.18
N LYS A 533 58.23 -186.85 -73.68
CA LYS A 533 59.47 -186.59 -74.44
C LYS A 533 60.34 -185.43 -73.93
N PHE A 534 59.84 -184.46 -73.16
CA PHE A 534 60.67 -183.39 -72.53
C PHE A 534 60.01 -182.81 -71.26
N GLY A 535 60.76 -182.74 -70.15
CA GLY A 535 60.30 -182.24 -68.84
C GLY A 535 60.47 -180.73 -68.60
N GLU A 536 60.62 -180.38 -67.31
CA GLU A 536 61.14 -179.12 -66.71
C GLU A 536 60.21 -177.97 -66.27
N LYS A 537 59.92 -177.96 -64.95
CA LYS A 537 60.50 -177.05 -63.94
C LYS A 537 60.32 -175.52 -63.95
N ILE A 538 59.61 -174.87 -64.88
CA ILE A 538 59.70 -173.38 -64.97
C ILE A 538 58.43 -172.60 -64.57
N PHE A 539 57.26 -173.22 -64.38
CA PHE A 539 56.05 -172.42 -64.06
C PHE A 539 55.87 -172.08 -62.57
N ASP A 540 56.65 -172.69 -61.68
CA ASP A 540 56.54 -172.51 -60.22
C ASP A 540 57.24 -171.24 -59.67
N LEU A 541 57.87 -170.39 -60.50
CA LEU A 541 58.66 -169.24 -60.03
C LEU A 541 58.02 -167.86 -60.24
N GLU A 542 57.04 -167.69 -61.13
CA GLU A 542 56.52 -166.33 -61.46
C GLU A 542 55.33 -165.87 -60.61
N LYS A 543 54.63 -166.78 -59.92
CA LYS A 543 53.48 -166.41 -59.08
C LYS A 543 53.89 -165.76 -57.74
N GLN A 544 55.11 -166.01 -57.24
CA GLN A 544 55.62 -165.48 -55.96
C GLN A 544 56.03 -163.98 -55.98
N VAL A 545 56.07 -163.32 -57.14
CA VAL A 545 56.61 -161.94 -57.24
C VAL A 545 55.55 -160.84 -57.05
N ILE A 546 54.26 -161.14 -57.20
CA ILE A 546 53.19 -160.11 -57.17
C ILE A 546 52.73 -159.77 -55.74
N GLU A 547 52.77 -160.70 -54.79
CA GLU A 547 52.31 -160.48 -53.39
C GLU A 547 53.19 -159.52 -52.57
N LYS A 548 54.40 -159.18 -53.03
CA LYS A 548 55.34 -158.39 -52.23
C LYS A 548 55.22 -156.87 -52.38
N LYS A 549 54.50 -156.35 -53.38
CA LYS A 549 54.42 -154.89 -53.67
C LYS A 549 53.20 -154.16 -53.09
N GLU A 550 52.12 -154.85 -52.74
CA GLU A 550 50.91 -154.18 -52.20
C GLU A 550 51.03 -153.87 -50.69
N LYS A 551 51.85 -154.61 -49.95
CA LYS A 551 51.96 -154.47 -48.49
C LYS A 551 52.71 -153.22 -48.03
N GLU A 552 53.54 -152.60 -48.88
CA GLU A 552 54.30 -151.38 -48.52
C GLU A 552 53.48 -150.08 -48.65
N LYS A 553 52.36 -150.07 -49.38
CA LYS A 553 51.53 -148.85 -49.57
C LYS A 553 50.51 -148.59 -48.46
N GLU A 554 50.07 -149.63 -47.73
CA GLU A 554 49.05 -149.51 -46.68
C GLU A 554 49.61 -148.90 -45.39
N ASP A 555 50.88 -149.17 -45.07
CA ASP A 555 51.50 -148.78 -43.81
C ASP A 555 51.84 -147.27 -43.72
N GLU A 556 51.91 -146.56 -44.85
CA GLU A 556 52.21 -145.12 -44.90
C GLU A 556 50.95 -144.24 -44.77
N ILE A 557 49.80 -144.72 -45.23
CA ILE A 557 48.51 -144.00 -45.11
C ILE A 557 48.07 -143.91 -43.64
N ASN A 558 48.29 -144.97 -42.86
CA ASN A 558 47.87 -145.01 -41.46
C ASN A 558 48.68 -144.07 -40.54
N ARG A 559 49.93 -143.73 -40.89
CA ARG A 559 50.74 -142.79 -40.10
C ARG A 559 50.33 -141.32 -40.28
N LEU A 560 49.91 -140.93 -41.49
CA LEU A 560 49.47 -139.55 -41.79
C LEU A 560 48.15 -139.18 -41.09
N ASN A 561 47.21 -140.12 -40.98
CA ASN A 561 45.92 -139.85 -40.34
C ASN A 561 46.04 -139.59 -38.82
N GLN A 562 47.00 -140.22 -38.14
CA GLN A 562 47.17 -140.07 -36.70
C GLN A 562 47.80 -138.72 -36.28
N GLN A 563 48.53 -138.04 -37.18
CA GLN A 563 49.03 -136.68 -36.93
C GLN A 563 47.97 -135.60 -37.10
N ILE A 564 47.01 -135.79 -38.02
CA ILE A 564 45.93 -134.83 -38.28
C ILE A 564 44.94 -134.78 -37.09
N GLU A 565 44.62 -135.93 -36.49
CA GLU A 565 43.67 -136.02 -35.37
C GLU A 565 44.18 -135.27 -34.12
N ASN A 566 45.47 -135.40 -33.81
CA ASN A 566 46.08 -134.77 -32.63
C ASN A 566 46.14 -133.23 -32.77
N GLN A 567 46.44 -132.69 -33.96
CA GLN A 567 46.41 -131.24 -34.19
C GLN A 567 45.00 -130.63 -34.13
N LYS A 568 43.96 -131.44 -34.39
CA LYS A 568 42.56 -131.01 -34.33
C LYS A 568 42.10 -130.84 -32.88
N ASN A 569 42.47 -131.77 -32.00
CA ASN A 569 42.13 -131.72 -30.58
C ASN A 569 42.81 -130.57 -29.83
N ASP A 570 44.04 -130.21 -30.19
CA ASP A 570 44.73 -129.07 -29.57
C ASP A 570 44.07 -127.72 -29.94
N LYS A 571 43.65 -127.55 -31.21
CA LYS A 571 42.90 -126.36 -31.65
C LYS A 571 41.52 -126.24 -31.01
N GLU A 572 40.85 -127.35 -30.73
CA GLU A 572 39.51 -127.32 -30.11
C GLU A 572 39.58 -126.97 -28.62
N ASN A 573 40.63 -127.41 -27.92
CA ASN A 573 40.85 -127.04 -26.51
C ASN A 573 41.26 -125.56 -26.34
N GLU A 574 42.00 -124.97 -27.28
CA GLU A 574 42.26 -123.53 -27.28
C GLU A 574 40.99 -122.72 -27.55
N LYS A 575 40.13 -123.17 -28.47
CA LYS A 575 38.85 -122.52 -28.75
C LYS A 575 37.93 -122.50 -27.53
N ARG A 576 37.83 -123.61 -26.78
CA ARG A 576 37.04 -123.67 -25.53
C ARG A 576 37.55 -122.72 -24.45
N ARG A 577 38.87 -122.50 -24.35
CA ARG A 577 39.45 -121.50 -23.42
C ARG A 577 39.12 -120.07 -23.82
N CYS A 578 39.13 -119.74 -25.12
CA CYS A 578 38.69 -118.43 -25.61
C CYS A 578 37.20 -118.19 -25.32
N ASP A 579 36.34 -119.17 -25.56
CA ASP A 579 34.89 -119.03 -25.33
C ASP A 579 34.53 -118.86 -23.84
N GLU A 580 35.28 -119.49 -22.92
CA GLU A 580 35.12 -119.31 -21.47
C GLU A 580 35.53 -117.90 -21.00
N ILE A 581 36.57 -117.32 -21.61
CA ILE A 581 37.04 -115.95 -21.32
C ILE A 581 36.04 -114.92 -21.87
N ILE A 582 35.52 -115.13 -23.08
CA ILE A 582 34.50 -114.25 -23.68
C ILE A 582 33.24 -114.23 -22.81
N ARG A 583 32.75 -115.39 -22.35
CA ARG A 583 31.58 -115.47 -21.47
C ARG A 583 31.75 -114.68 -20.16
N LYS A 584 32.95 -114.70 -19.57
CA LYS A 584 33.27 -113.95 -18.34
C LYS A 584 33.37 -112.45 -18.59
N LEU A 585 33.90 -112.03 -19.74
CA LEU A 585 33.95 -110.62 -20.13
C LEU A 585 32.56 -110.07 -20.44
N GLU A 586 31.71 -110.82 -21.12
CA GLU A 586 30.32 -110.44 -21.41
C GLU A 586 29.48 -110.28 -20.13
N GLN A 587 29.68 -111.16 -19.14
CA GLN A 587 29.00 -111.06 -17.85
C GLN A 587 29.46 -109.83 -17.04
N GLN A 588 30.75 -109.47 -17.10
CA GLN A 588 31.27 -108.25 -16.47
C GLN A 588 30.83 -106.96 -17.19
N ILE A 589 30.64 -107.00 -18.51
CA ILE A 589 30.09 -105.88 -19.28
C ILE A 589 28.62 -105.68 -18.91
N HIS A 590 27.84 -106.76 -18.83
CA HIS A 590 26.42 -106.68 -18.45
C HIS A 590 26.22 -106.13 -17.03
N GLU A 591 27.02 -106.58 -16.04
CA GLU A 591 26.98 -106.02 -14.68
C GLU A 591 27.42 -104.56 -14.61
N LYS A 592 28.38 -104.13 -15.45
CA LYS A 592 28.78 -102.72 -15.54
C LYS A 592 27.73 -101.86 -16.21
N ASP A 593 27.06 -102.33 -17.25
CA ASP A 593 26.00 -101.59 -17.93
C ASP A 593 24.76 -101.44 -17.03
N GLN A 594 24.45 -102.46 -16.23
CA GLN A 594 23.34 -102.39 -15.27
C GLN A 594 23.65 -101.41 -14.12
N LYS A 595 24.88 -101.42 -13.59
CA LYS A 595 25.34 -100.39 -12.63
C LYS A 595 25.37 -98.98 -13.23
N THR A 596 25.72 -98.84 -14.51
CA THR A 596 25.75 -97.54 -15.19
C THR A 596 24.35 -97.00 -15.43
N SER A 597 23.39 -97.87 -15.79
CA SER A 597 21.97 -97.53 -15.91
C SER A 597 21.36 -97.10 -14.57
N ASP A 598 21.68 -97.78 -13.47
CA ASP A 598 21.18 -97.42 -12.14
C ASP A 598 21.79 -96.10 -11.62
N LEU A 599 23.08 -95.85 -11.89
CA LEU A 599 23.74 -94.57 -11.58
C LEU A 599 23.21 -93.40 -12.42
N ILE A 600 22.79 -93.64 -13.68
CA ILE A 600 22.16 -92.61 -14.52
C ILE A 600 20.76 -92.25 -14.00
N LYS A 601 19.95 -93.23 -13.60
CA LYS A 601 18.63 -92.98 -12.97
C LYS A 601 18.75 -92.29 -11.62
N GLU A 602 19.76 -92.64 -10.81
CA GLU A 602 20.04 -91.96 -9.54
C GLU A 602 20.53 -90.52 -9.75
N LYS A 603 21.34 -90.28 -10.79
CA LYS A 603 21.78 -88.94 -11.19
C LYS A 603 20.62 -88.09 -11.70
N GLU A 604 19.73 -88.61 -12.54
CA GLU A 604 18.54 -87.89 -13.02
C GLU A 604 17.55 -87.57 -11.88
N GLN A 605 17.38 -88.47 -10.91
CA GLN A 605 16.57 -88.22 -9.72
C GLN A 605 17.22 -87.16 -8.79
N LYS A 606 18.56 -87.16 -8.68
CA LYS A 606 19.31 -86.13 -7.93
C LYS A 606 19.28 -84.78 -8.64
N ASP A 607 19.36 -84.73 -9.97
CA ASP A 607 19.28 -83.50 -10.76
C ASP A 607 17.87 -82.90 -10.74
N GLN A 608 16.80 -83.71 -10.75
CA GLN A 608 15.43 -83.24 -10.53
C GLN A 608 15.20 -82.70 -9.10
N ASN A 609 15.78 -83.35 -8.08
CA ASN A 609 15.74 -82.85 -6.71
C ASN A 609 16.56 -81.56 -6.54
N ILE A 610 17.68 -81.41 -7.24
CA ILE A 610 18.48 -80.17 -7.25
C ILE A 610 17.70 -79.03 -7.92
N ILE A 611 17.00 -79.27 -9.04
CA ILE A 611 16.18 -78.24 -9.69
C ILE A 611 15.01 -77.80 -8.79
N SER A 612 14.36 -78.75 -8.11
CA SER A 612 13.33 -78.49 -7.09
C SER A 612 13.88 -77.65 -5.92
N LEU A 613 14.98 -78.09 -5.30
CA LEU A 613 15.63 -77.40 -4.19
C LEU A 613 16.23 -76.04 -4.59
N THR A 614 16.64 -75.85 -5.84
CA THR A 614 17.14 -74.55 -6.35
C THR A 614 15.99 -73.56 -6.58
N LYS A 615 14.81 -74.05 -6.98
CA LYS A 615 13.58 -73.25 -7.12
C LYS A 615 13.02 -72.86 -5.75
N ASP A 616 13.04 -73.77 -4.79
CA ASP A 616 12.61 -73.52 -3.40
C ASP A 616 13.62 -72.65 -2.64
N LYS A 617 14.93 -72.81 -2.87
CA LYS A 617 15.97 -71.92 -2.34
C LYS A 617 15.85 -70.50 -2.90
N LYS A 618 15.55 -70.34 -4.20
CA LYS A 618 15.33 -69.02 -4.81
C LYS A 618 14.03 -68.35 -4.32
N GLN A 619 12.94 -69.12 -4.14
CA GLN A 619 11.73 -68.61 -3.50
C GLN A 619 11.91 -68.28 -2.01
N ALA A 620 12.76 -69.01 -1.30
CA ALA A 620 13.11 -68.73 0.09
C ALA A 620 14.06 -67.52 0.21
N GLU A 621 15.01 -67.33 -0.70
CA GLU A 621 15.89 -66.14 -0.78
C GLU A 621 15.10 -64.88 -1.18
N ASP A 622 14.15 -64.97 -2.11
CA ASP A 622 13.26 -63.86 -2.47
C ASP A 622 12.28 -63.51 -1.33
N LYS A 623 11.79 -64.51 -0.57
CA LYS A 623 10.99 -64.28 0.65
C LYS A 623 11.82 -63.77 1.83
N ALA A 624 13.07 -64.20 1.97
CA ALA A 624 13.98 -63.74 3.01
C ALA A 624 14.42 -62.29 2.74
N SER A 625 14.73 -61.92 1.48
CA SER A 625 15.04 -60.53 1.11
C SER A 625 13.83 -59.61 1.24
N ALA A 626 12.62 -60.06 0.87
CA ALA A 626 11.38 -59.31 1.09
C ALA A 626 11.02 -59.18 2.58
N SER A 627 11.30 -60.21 3.40
CA SER A 627 11.13 -60.17 4.85
C SER A 627 12.17 -59.28 5.52
N GLU A 628 13.42 -59.24 5.03
CA GLU A 628 14.49 -58.38 5.55
C GLU A 628 14.25 -56.90 5.19
N VAL A 629 13.75 -56.61 3.99
CA VAL A 629 13.30 -55.25 3.60
C VAL A 629 12.09 -54.82 4.46
N ARG A 630 11.17 -55.74 4.75
CA ARG A 630 10.01 -55.47 5.61
C ARG A 630 10.40 -55.30 7.09
N CYS A 631 11.38 -56.06 7.58
CA CYS A 631 11.95 -55.88 8.92
C CYS A 631 12.73 -54.57 9.02
N LYS A 632 13.55 -54.20 8.03
CA LYS A 632 14.24 -52.89 7.98
C LYS A 632 13.25 -51.71 7.89
N ALA A 633 12.15 -51.87 7.15
CA ALA A 633 11.08 -50.87 7.08
C ALA A 633 10.30 -50.76 8.41
N LEU A 634 10.01 -51.88 9.09
CA LEU A 634 9.37 -51.88 10.40
C LEU A 634 10.30 -51.38 11.51
N GLU A 635 11.60 -51.64 11.44
CA GLU A 635 12.62 -51.12 12.35
C GLU A 635 12.80 -49.61 12.15
N GLN A 636 12.82 -49.12 10.90
CA GLN A 636 12.81 -47.69 10.60
C GLN A 636 11.49 -47.01 11.01
N GLU A 637 10.35 -47.67 10.84
CA GLU A 637 9.06 -47.15 11.31
C GLU A 637 8.98 -47.14 12.85
N LYS A 638 9.58 -48.12 13.53
CA LYS A 638 9.71 -48.16 14.99
C LYS A 638 10.67 -47.08 15.49
N ILE A 639 11.84 -46.89 14.85
CA ILE A 639 12.77 -45.80 15.15
C ILE A 639 12.12 -44.42 14.91
N GLN A 640 11.38 -44.25 13.81
CA GLN A 640 10.63 -43.01 13.55
C GLN A 640 9.51 -42.80 14.58
N LYS A 641 8.79 -43.85 15.01
CA LYS A 641 7.77 -43.75 16.05
C LYS A 641 8.37 -43.48 17.43
N ASP A 642 9.49 -44.10 17.77
CA ASP A 642 10.21 -43.89 19.03
C ASP A 642 10.86 -42.49 19.08
N GLU A 643 11.40 -42.00 17.96
CA GLU A 643 11.83 -40.60 17.83
C GLU A 643 10.64 -39.65 17.96
N LYS A 644 9.51 -39.92 17.29
CA LYS A 644 8.29 -39.10 17.44
C LYS A 644 7.76 -39.10 18.87
N ILE A 645 7.81 -40.23 19.58
CA ILE A 645 7.44 -40.32 21.00
C ILE A 645 8.42 -39.52 21.86
N LYS A 646 9.72 -39.53 21.54
CA LYS A 646 10.74 -38.74 22.23
C LYS A 646 10.56 -37.24 21.99
N THR A 647 10.26 -36.82 20.76
CA THR A 647 9.94 -35.43 20.41
C THR A 647 8.63 -34.98 21.07
N MET A 648 7.60 -35.83 21.06
CA MET A 648 6.29 -35.53 21.66
C MET A 648 6.37 -35.48 23.19
N ASN A 649 7.20 -36.31 23.82
CA ASN A 649 7.48 -36.22 25.25
C ASN A 649 8.33 -34.99 25.60
N GLN A 650 9.33 -34.63 24.79
CA GLN A 650 10.08 -33.37 24.97
C GLN A 650 9.18 -32.14 24.79
N GLU A 651 8.27 -32.15 23.81
CA GLU A 651 7.25 -31.11 23.64
C GLU A 651 6.27 -31.07 24.80
N LYS A 652 5.89 -32.22 25.36
CA LYS A 652 5.04 -32.29 26.55
C LYS A 652 5.78 -31.70 27.77
N THR A 653 7.03 -32.06 27.99
CA THR A 653 7.86 -31.48 29.08
C THR A 653 8.12 -29.99 28.87
N GLN A 654 8.33 -29.53 27.64
CA GLN A 654 8.43 -28.09 27.32
C GLN A 654 7.10 -27.35 27.53
N LYS A 655 5.96 -27.97 27.19
CA LYS A 655 4.63 -27.40 27.42
C LYS A 655 4.30 -27.35 28.90
N ASP A 656 4.65 -28.37 29.68
CA ASP A 656 4.47 -28.39 31.14
C ASP A 656 5.37 -27.35 31.83
N LEU A 657 6.64 -27.22 31.42
CA LEU A 657 7.53 -26.14 31.90
C LEU A 657 7.05 -24.75 31.49
N LYS A 658 6.40 -24.62 30.32
CA LYS A 658 5.82 -23.36 29.86
C LYS A 658 4.52 -23.03 30.59
N ILE A 659 3.74 -24.04 30.98
CA ILE A 659 2.56 -23.87 31.84
C ILE A 659 3.02 -23.44 33.25
N ASP A 660 4.06 -24.05 33.82
CA ASP A 660 4.59 -23.63 35.13
C ASP A 660 5.20 -22.22 35.07
N ALA A 661 5.91 -21.88 33.99
CA ALA A 661 6.41 -20.52 33.75
C ALA A 661 5.27 -19.51 33.61
N LEU A 662 4.23 -19.82 32.82
CA LEU A 662 3.05 -18.96 32.66
C LEU A 662 2.23 -18.85 33.95
N THR A 663 2.19 -19.89 34.79
CA THR A 663 1.49 -19.86 36.08
C THR A 663 2.25 -19.01 37.10
N LYS A 664 3.59 -19.03 37.06
CA LYS A 664 4.46 -18.16 37.86
C LYS A 664 4.46 -16.71 37.37
N GLU A 665 4.38 -16.51 36.06
CA GLU A 665 4.29 -15.17 35.45
C GLU A 665 2.89 -14.56 35.65
N LYS A 666 1.84 -15.39 35.67
CA LYS A 666 0.48 -14.99 36.04
C LYS A 666 0.38 -14.59 37.51
N SER A 667 0.97 -15.36 38.45
CA SER A 667 0.98 -14.99 39.87
C SER A 667 1.82 -13.74 40.15
N GLN A 668 2.93 -13.53 39.42
CA GLN A 668 3.69 -12.28 39.47
C GLN A 668 2.95 -11.10 38.84
N SER A 669 2.20 -11.33 37.76
CA SER A 669 1.36 -10.31 37.12
C SER A 669 0.16 -9.94 37.98
N GLU A 670 -0.45 -10.90 38.69
CA GLU A 670 -1.51 -10.65 39.67
C GLU A 670 -0.97 -9.89 40.89
N GLN A 671 0.22 -10.21 41.41
CA GLN A 671 0.87 -9.41 42.47
C GLN A 671 1.23 -7.99 41.99
N LYS A 672 1.70 -7.83 40.75
CA LYS A 672 1.93 -6.51 40.15
C LYS A 672 0.63 -5.76 39.91
N ALA A 673 -0.45 -6.43 39.51
CA ALA A 673 -1.77 -5.81 39.35
C ALA A 673 -2.30 -5.27 40.68
N VAL A 674 -2.14 -6.01 41.78
CA VAL A 674 -2.50 -5.53 43.14
C VAL A 674 -1.62 -4.35 43.57
N GLN A 675 -0.32 -4.35 43.27
CA GLN A 675 0.56 -3.19 43.52
C GLN A 675 0.21 -1.98 42.64
N PHE A 676 -0.14 -2.20 41.37
CA PHE A 676 -0.56 -1.14 40.46
C PHE A 676 -1.92 -0.57 40.85
N GLU A 677 -2.85 -1.40 41.34
CA GLU A 677 -4.14 -0.95 41.86
C GLU A 677 -3.98 -0.11 43.14
N GLY A 678 -3.02 -0.47 44.00
CA GLY A 678 -2.58 0.37 45.12
C GLY A 678 -2.00 1.71 44.67
N ARG A 679 -1.08 1.72 43.68
CA ARG A 679 -0.50 2.96 43.12
C ARG A 679 -1.53 3.79 42.35
N ILE A 680 -2.50 3.17 41.68
CA ILE A 680 -3.59 3.87 40.99
C ILE A 680 -4.46 4.60 42.00
N LYS A 681 -4.80 3.98 43.14
CA LYS A 681 -5.53 4.68 44.22
C LYS A 681 -4.73 5.86 44.80
N THR A 682 -3.41 5.71 44.97
CA THR A 682 -2.56 6.83 45.43
C THR A 682 -2.43 7.91 44.37
N LEU A 683 -2.23 7.54 43.10
CA LEU A 683 -2.13 8.47 41.98
C LEU A 683 -3.45 9.16 41.67
N GLU A 684 -4.60 8.52 41.92
CA GLU A 684 -5.92 9.16 41.82
C GLU A 684 -6.13 10.19 42.94
N GLN A 685 -5.64 9.91 44.15
CA GLN A 685 -5.63 10.90 45.24
C GLN A 685 -4.68 12.06 44.93
N ASP A 686 -3.49 11.78 44.42
CA ASP A 686 -2.53 12.82 44.00
C ASP A 686 -3.05 13.60 42.79
N ARG A 687 -3.69 12.95 41.82
CA ARG A 687 -4.34 13.61 40.66
C ARG A 687 -5.45 14.52 41.12
N LYS A 688 -6.26 14.12 42.11
CA LYS A 688 -7.33 14.95 42.67
C LYS A 688 -6.77 16.19 43.37
N GLN A 689 -5.67 16.05 44.13
CA GLN A 689 -4.98 17.19 44.73
C GLN A 689 -4.27 18.08 43.70
N LEU A 690 -3.72 17.51 42.62
CA LEU A 690 -3.13 18.23 41.50
C LEU A 690 -4.19 18.92 40.63
N GLU A 691 -5.38 18.35 40.47
CA GLU A 691 -6.53 18.96 39.79
C GLU A 691 -7.03 20.17 40.58
N GLU A 692 -7.10 20.09 41.91
CA GLU A 692 -7.45 21.24 42.77
C GLU A 692 -6.38 22.34 42.73
N LYS A 693 -5.09 21.98 42.71
CA LYS A 693 -4.00 22.96 42.54
C LYS A 693 -3.95 23.53 41.11
N SER A 694 -4.20 22.71 40.09
CA SER A 694 -4.22 23.09 38.68
C SER A 694 -5.42 23.99 38.38
N THR A 695 -6.61 23.70 38.90
CA THR A 695 -7.78 24.58 38.73
C THR A 695 -7.60 25.92 39.41
N LYS A 696 -6.89 25.99 40.54
CA LYS A 696 -6.50 27.26 41.17
C LYS A 696 -5.44 28.00 40.35
N ALA A 697 -4.39 27.32 39.91
CA ALA A 697 -3.36 27.90 39.05
C ALA A 697 -3.91 28.33 37.67
N GLU A 698 -4.88 27.61 37.11
CA GLU A 698 -5.55 27.92 35.85
C GLU A 698 -6.52 29.09 36.01
N LYS A 699 -7.17 29.26 37.18
CA LYS A 699 -7.91 30.48 37.51
C LYS A 699 -6.97 31.68 37.63
N ASP A 700 -5.85 31.54 38.35
CA ASP A 700 -4.85 32.60 38.51
C ASP A 700 -4.18 32.95 37.17
N LYS A 701 -3.91 31.93 36.33
CA LYS A 701 -3.38 32.08 34.96
C LYS A 701 -4.40 32.70 34.02
N ASN A 702 -5.68 32.34 34.10
CA ASN A 702 -6.74 32.96 33.30
C ASN A 702 -7.00 34.40 33.72
N GLU A 703 -6.84 34.73 35.00
CA GLU A 703 -6.91 36.11 35.47
C GLU A 703 -5.68 36.92 35.06
N ALA A 704 -4.48 36.34 35.13
CA ALA A 704 -3.26 36.92 34.58
C ALA A 704 -3.35 37.10 33.05
N LEU A 705 -3.93 36.13 32.33
CA LEU A 705 -4.15 36.17 30.89
C LEU A 705 -5.21 37.22 30.52
N ARG A 706 -6.27 37.38 31.32
CA ARG A 706 -7.23 38.48 31.16
C ARG A 706 -6.54 39.83 31.34
N LYS A 707 -5.77 40.02 32.40
CA LYS A 707 -4.98 41.24 32.65
C LYS A 707 -3.96 41.50 31.54
N MET A 708 -3.27 40.47 31.05
CA MET A 708 -2.31 40.54 29.96
C MET A 708 -2.96 40.84 28.60
N ASN A 709 -4.16 40.28 28.35
CA ASN A 709 -4.96 40.59 27.16
C ASN A 709 -5.52 42.01 27.23
N GLU A 710 -5.87 42.51 28.41
CA GLU A 710 -6.30 43.89 28.62
C GLU A 710 -5.15 44.88 28.40
N ILE A 711 -3.94 44.53 28.88
CA ILE A 711 -2.70 45.28 28.60
C ILE A 711 -2.35 45.20 27.11
N SER A 712 -2.43 44.03 26.49
CA SER A 712 -2.15 43.85 25.05
C SER A 712 -3.18 44.56 24.18
N LYS A 713 -4.45 44.59 24.59
CA LYS A 713 -5.50 45.33 23.91
C LYS A 713 -5.27 46.83 24.03
N ARG A 714 -4.99 47.34 25.23
CA ARG A 714 -4.60 48.75 25.42
C ARG A 714 -3.34 49.12 24.63
N MET A 715 -2.35 48.24 24.57
CA MET A 715 -1.12 48.44 23.81
C MET A 715 -1.35 48.37 22.30
N ASN A 716 -2.24 47.49 21.83
CA ASN A 716 -2.67 47.43 20.43
C ASN A 716 -3.56 48.61 20.02
N ASP A 717 -4.42 49.10 20.91
CA ASP A 717 -5.24 50.30 20.69
C ASP A 717 -4.36 51.56 20.68
N LEU A 718 -3.29 51.57 21.49
CA LEU A 718 -2.23 52.59 21.44
C LEU A 718 -1.40 52.49 20.14
N LEU A 719 -1.02 51.29 19.72
CA LEU A 719 -0.29 51.07 18.46
C LEU A 719 -1.13 51.42 17.22
N LYS A 720 -2.42 51.07 17.21
CA LYS A 720 -3.38 51.44 16.14
C LYS A 720 -3.62 52.94 16.05
N SER A 721 -3.52 53.66 17.17
CA SER A 721 -3.64 55.13 17.18
C SER A 721 -2.32 55.84 16.83
N MET A 722 -1.18 55.12 16.82
CA MET A 722 0.14 55.67 16.49
C MET A 722 0.67 55.27 15.09
N VAL A 723 0.16 54.21 14.46
CA VAL A 723 0.68 53.66 13.20
C VAL A 723 -0.44 53.62 12.16
N SER A 724 -0.23 54.30 11.02
CA SER A 724 -1.21 54.27 9.91
C SER A 724 -1.24 52.88 9.23
N GLU A 725 -2.35 52.50 8.60
CA GLU A 725 -2.44 51.22 7.84
C GLU A 725 -1.33 51.13 6.76
N SER A 726 -0.89 52.28 6.25
CA SER A 726 0.24 52.36 5.31
C SER A 726 1.59 51.94 5.92
N ASP A 727 1.79 52.16 7.22
CA ASP A 727 3.02 51.80 7.93
C ASP A 727 2.99 50.32 8.37
N LEU A 728 1.80 49.78 8.69
CA LEU A 728 1.59 48.34 8.89
C LEU A 728 1.87 47.54 7.62
N GLU A 729 1.44 48.01 6.45
CA GLU A 729 1.74 47.32 5.19
C GLU A 729 3.24 47.38 4.85
N LYS A 730 3.93 48.49 5.13
CA LYS A 730 5.40 48.54 5.00
C LYS A 730 6.10 47.50 5.88
N LEU A 731 5.65 47.33 7.13
CA LEU A 731 6.20 46.31 8.03
C LEU A 731 5.93 44.88 7.53
N ARG A 732 4.73 44.61 7.00
CA ARG A 732 4.37 43.29 6.43
C ARG A 732 5.17 42.94 5.17
N MET A 733 5.65 43.94 4.44
CA MET A 733 6.47 43.74 3.24
C MET A 733 7.94 43.40 3.54
N ILE A 734 8.44 43.67 4.75
CA ILE A 734 9.86 43.45 5.11
C ILE A 734 10.34 42.02 4.82
N PRO A 735 9.63 40.95 5.25
CA PRO A 735 10.07 39.58 4.97
C PRO A 735 10.17 39.29 3.46
N TRP A 736 9.25 39.84 2.68
CA TRP A 736 9.21 39.66 1.22
C TRP A 736 10.36 40.38 0.52
N ILE A 737 10.73 41.56 1.02
CA ILE A 737 11.86 42.35 0.51
C ILE A 737 13.18 41.63 0.82
N GLU A 738 13.35 41.10 2.03
CA GLU A 738 14.55 40.34 2.39
C GLU A 738 14.66 39.04 1.57
N MET A 739 13.56 38.29 1.38
CA MET A 739 13.55 37.12 0.49
C MET A 739 13.91 37.49 -0.96
N CYS A 740 13.39 38.62 -1.47
CA CYS A 740 13.73 39.11 -2.80
C CYS A 740 15.23 39.44 -2.91
N LYS A 741 15.78 40.06 -1.88
CA LYS A 741 17.19 40.45 -1.81
C LYS A 741 18.10 39.22 -1.85
N ASP A 742 17.78 38.19 -1.08
CA ASP A 742 18.51 36.91 -1.09
C ASP A 742 18.42 36.23 -2.47
N LEU A 743 17.21 36.14 -3.06
CA LEU A 743 17.03 35.58 -4.41
C LEU A 743 17.74 36.36 -5.52
N SER A 744 17.93 37.67 -5.34
CA SER A 744 18.57 38.53 -6.35
C SER A 744 20.10 38.49 -6.28
N LYS A 745 20.69 37.84 -5.26
CA LYS A 745 22.14 37.76 -5.16
C LYS A 745 22.69 36.85 -6.25
N PRO A 746 23.70 37.31 -7.01
CA PRO A 746 24.34 36.46 -8.00
C PRO A 746 25.09 35.33 -7.29
N ILE A 747 25.00 34.12 -7.85
CA ILE A 747 25.90 33.02 -7.47
C ILE A 747 27.26 33.35 -8.09
N GLY A 748 28.04 34.15 -7.38
CA GLY A 748 29.35 34.59 -7.81
C GLY A 748 30.38 33.47 -7.70
N ILE A 749 31.07 33.20 -8.81
CA ILE A 749 32.53 33.17 -9.11
C ILE A 749 33.57 33.27 -7.94
N VAL A 750 33.17 33.36 -6.67
CA VAL A 750 34.03 33.47 -5.49
C VAL A 750 33.85 32.19 -4.65
N CYS A 751 34.97 31.50 -4.38
CA CYS A 751 35.14 30.27 -3.57
C CYS A 751 33.93 29.33 -3.49
N GLU A 752 34.04 28.09 -4.00
CA GLU A 752 32.97 27.06 -4.07
C GLU A 752 32.04 26.96 -2.84
N GLN A 753 32.55 27.31 -1.65
CA GLN A 753 31.82 27.32 -0.38
C GLN A 753 30.78 28.45 -0.25
N GLU A 754 31.08 29.70 -0.63
CA GLU A 754 30.15 30.83 -0.46
C GLU A 754 29.01 30.80 -1.49
N GLY A 755 29.32 30.46 -2.75
CA GLY A 755 28.31 30.25 -3.79
C GLY A 755 27.34 29.10 -3.46
N SER A 756 27.81 28.04 -2.78
CA SER A 756 26.96 26.94 -2.32
C SER A 756 25.99 27.35 -1.22
N ILE A 757 26.40 28.24 -0.31
CA ILE A 757 25.54 28.71 0.79
C ILE A 757 24.43 29.61 0.25
N GLU A 758 24.75 30.52 -0.67
CA GLU A 758 23.75 31.43 -1.24
C GLU A 758 22.74 30.66 -2.12
N LEU A 759 23.20 29.70 -2.93
CA LEU A 759 22.30 28.82 -3.67
C LEU A 759 21.36 28.05 -2.72
N GLN A 760 21.90 27.50 -1.62
CA GLN A 760 21.09 26.78 -0.64
C GLN A 760 20.03 27.69 -0.01
N ARG A 761 20.39 28.93 0.34
CA ARG A 761 19.45 29.92 0.87
C ARG A 761 18.33 30.23 -0.13
N GLN A 762 18.65 30.37 -1.41
CA GLN A 762 17.67 30.61 -2.47
C GLN A 762 16.72 29.43 -2.64
N ILE A 763 17.24 28.19 -2.54
CA ILE A 763 16.43 26.97 -2.54
C ILE A 763 15.47 26.94 -1.36
N GLU A 764 15.94 27.22 -0.14
CA GLU A 764 15.09 27.27 1.07
C GLU A 764 13.95 28.29 0.93
N ILE A 765 14.24 29.47 0.38
CA ILE A 765 13.22 30.49 0.11
C ILE A 765 12.19 29.95 -0.89
N CYS A 766 12.64 29.32 -1.97
CA CYS A 766 11.75 28.73 -2.97
C CYS A 766 10.87 27.61 -2.36
N GLU A 767 11.43 26.76 -1.50
CA GLU A 767 10.69 25.70 -0.80
C GLU A 767 9.63 26.26 0.16
N TYR A 768 9.97 27.32 0.90
CA TYR A 768 9.02 28.03 1.74
C TYR A 768 7.86 28.62 0.92
N LEU A 769 8.16 29.27 -0.20
CA LEU A 769 7.14 29.83 -1.09
C LEU A 769 6.29 28.74 -1.75
N ASN A 770 6.89 27.60 -2.10
CA ASN A 770 6.17 26.44 -2.65
C ASN A 770 5.11 25.93 -1.67
N GLU A 771 5.45 25.78 -0.40
CA GLU A 771 4.48 25.33 0.60
C GLU A 771 3.41 26.40 0.87
N MET A 772 3.80 27.68 0.89
CA MET A 772 2.85 28.79 1.06
C MET A 772 1.81 28.88 -0.06
N PHE A 773 2.21 28.59 -1.30
CA PHE A 773 1.38 28.71 -2.50
C PHE A 773 0.83 27.37 -3.01
N LYS A 774 0.92 26.32 -2.21
CA LYS A 774 0.46 24.97 -2.58
C LYS A 774 -1.02 24.86 -2.91
N ASP A 775 -1.85 25.68 -2.26
CA ASP A 775 -3.28 25.82 -2.55
C ASP A 775 -3.48 26.94 -3.57
N ASP A 776 -4.01 26.61 -4.74
CA ASP A 776 -4.25 27.52 -5.88
C ASP A 776 -5.50 28.40 -5.69
N THR A 777 -6.36 28.05 -4.73
CA THR A 777 -7.59 28.81 -4.40
C THR A 777 -7.42 29.79 -3.23
N LYS A 778 -6.24 29.81 -2.60
CA LYS A 778 -5.96 30.64 -1.42
C LYS A 778 -4.72 31.51 -1.64
N ASN A 779 -4.52 32.44 -0.71
CA ASN A 779 -3.28 33.22 -0.61
C ASN A 779 -2.99 34.17 -1.78
N ASP A 780 -4.01 34.58 -2.53
CA ASP A 780 -3.87 35.56 -3.62
C ASP A 780 -3.21 36.86 -3.16
N GLU A 781 -3.54 37.36 -1.95
CA GLU A 781 -2.87 38.54 -1.37
C GLU A 781 -1.37 38.30 -1.13
N TYR A 782 -0.96 37.10 -0.71
CA TYR A 782 0.45 36.76 -0.56
C TYR A 782 1.17 36.62 -1.92
N ARG A 783 0.49 36.10 -2.93
CA ARG A 783 1.00 36.08 -4.31
C ARG A 783 1.18 37.51 -4.85
N LYS A 784 0.23 38.41 -4.60
CA LYS A 784 0.35 39.84 -4.92
C LYS A 784 1.55 40.47 -4.22
N ARG A 785 1.77 40.19 -2.92
CA ARG A 785 2.96 40.66 -2.19
C ARG A 785 4.27 40.10 -2.77
N CYS A 786 4.31 38.82 -3.09
CA CYS A 786 5.45 38.17 -3.74
C CYS A 786 5.82 38.83 -5.08
N ILE A 787 4.82 39.20 -5.88
CA ILE A 787 5.03 39.92 -7.15
C ILE A 787 5.50 41.35 -6.87
N LYS A 788 4.80 42.08 -5.99
CA LYS A 788 5.11 43.48 -5.66
C LYS A 788 6.47 43.65 -4.99
N SER A 789 6.94 42.67 -4.22
CA SER A 789 8.27 42.71 -3.59
C SER A 789 9.42 42.45 -4.57
N GLY A 790 9.11 42.01 -5.80
CA GLY A 790 10.10 41.71 -6.83
C GLY A 790 10.59 40.26 -6.85
N ILE A 791 10.08 39.36 -5.99
CA ILE A 791 10.51 37.95 -5.96
C ILE A 791 10.23 37.26 -7.30
N ALA A 792 9.03 37.47 -7.85
CA ALA A 792 8.68 36.91 -9.15
C ALA A 792 9.63 37.41 -10.26
N LYS A 793 10.04 38.68 -10.20
CA LYS A 793 11.00 39.26 -11.14
C LYS A 793 12.41 38.70 -10.93
N ALA A 794 12.83 38.49 -9.68
CA ALA A 794 14.11 37.87 -9.37
C ALA A 794 14.20 36.44 -9.93
N LEU A 795 13.15 35.63 -9.79
CA LEU A 795 13.07 34.29 -10.40
C LEU A 795 13.16 34.34 -11.93
N LEU A 796 12.46 35.27 -12.58
CA LEU A 796 12.57 35.45 -14.03
C LEU A 796 13.99 35.84 -14.46
N ASN A 797 14.63 36.75 -13.72
CA ASN A 797 16.01 37.15 -13.99
C ASN A 797 16.99 35.97 -13.83
N ILE A 798 16.76 35.08 -12.85
CA ILE A 798 17.52 33.83 -12.71
C ILE A 798 17.39 32.99 -13.98
N PHE A 799 16.15 32.77 -14.46
CA PHE A 799 15.93 31.94 -15.65
C PHE A 799 16.50 32.55 -16.94
N GLU A 800 16.53 33.88 -17.00
CA GLU A 800 17.03 34.63 -18.16
C GLU A 800 18.56 34.67 -18.22
N ASN A 801 19.22 34.87 -17.08
CA ASN A 801 20.65 35.23 -17.04
C ASN A 801 21.57 34.12 -16.54
N TRP A 802 21.06 33.09 -15.87
CA TRP A 802 21.91 32.00 -15.40
C TRP A 802 22.19 30.98 -16.49
N LYS A 803 23.29 30.23 -16.32
CA LYS A 803 23.49 29.00 -17.08
C LYS A 803 22.37 28.03 -16.73
N VAL A 804 21.85 27.36 -17.74
CA VAL A 804 20.67 26.53 -17.60
C VAL A 804 20.90 25.42 -16.56
N GLU A 805 22.11 24.86 -16.49
CA GLU A 805 22.47 23.78 -15.55
C GLU A 805 22.49 24.21 -14.07
N ASP A 806 22.63 25.51 -13.81
CA ASP A 806 22.66 26.08 -12.46
C ASP A 806 21.25 26.31 -11.90
N ILE A 807 20.24 26.36 -12.78
CA ILE A 807 18.84 26.54 -12.40
C ILE A 807 18.32 25.26 -11.75
N LYS A 808 18.05 25.31 -10.45
CA LYS A 808 17.46 24.19 -9.72
C LYS A 808 15.94 24.10 -9.89
N GLU A 809 15.40 22.89 -9.74
CA GLU A 809 13.98 22.59 -9.94
C GLU A 809 13.10 23.50 -9.09
N GLN A 810 13.50 23.76 -7.84
CA GLN A 810 12.79 24.61 -6.89
C GLN A 810 12.50 25.99 -7.46
N HIS A 811 13.46 26.65 -8.12
CA HIS A 811 13.23 27.97 -8.72
C HIS A 811 12.10 27.92 -9.75
N SER A 812 12.19 26.98 -10.70
CA SER A 812 11.18 26.81 -11.76
C SER A 812 9.81 26.43 -11.18
N LYS A 813 9.79 25.57 -10.16
CA LYS A 813 8.56 25.10 -9.50
C LYS A 813 7.86 26.22 -8.77
N THR A 814 8.60 27.07 -8.05
CA THR A 814 8.03 28.23 -7.36
C THR A 814 7.35 29.18 -8.31
N PHE A 815 7.97 29.46 -9.46
CA PHE A 815 7.32 30.30 -10.47
C PHE A 815 6.10 29.60 -11.11
N ALA A 816 6.18 28.29 -11.39
CA ALA A 816 5.05 27.52 -11.91
C ALA A 816 3.85 27.53 -10.96
N ILE A 817 4.07 27.31 -9.66
CA ILE A 817 3.03 27.39 -8.64
C ILE A 817 2.49 28.82 -8.55
N LEU A 818 3.34 29.85 -8.66
CA LEU A 818 2.91 31.25 -8.64
C LEU A 818 1.90 31.58 -9.75
N THR A 819 2.03 30.92 -10.91
CA THR A 819 1.12 31.09 -12.07
C THR A 819 -0.21 30.33 -11.96
N GLN A 820 -0.35 29.37 -11.03
CA GLN A 820 -1.57 28.58 -10.81
C GLN A 820 -2.50 29.33 -9.86
N THR A 821 -3.23 30.30 -10.39
CA THR A 821 -4.08 31.22 -9.62
C THR A 821 -5.08 31.91 -10.56
N ASN A 822 -5.79 32.93 -10.06
CA ASN A 822 -6.74 33.73 -10.79
C ASN A 822 -6.09 34.58 -11.90
N ASN A 823 -6.93 35.17 -12.75
CA ASN A 823 -6.46 35.93 -13.92
C ASN A 823 -5.84 37.28 -13.59
N GLU A 824 -6.24 37.93 -12.49
CA GLU A 824 -5.60 39.18 -12.03
C GLU A 824 -4.11 38.96 -11.76
N ILE A 825 -3.76 37.87 -11.06
CA ILE A 825 -2.36 37.57 -10.75
C ILE A 825 -1.59 37.12 -11.99
N LYS A 826 -2.19 36.34 -12.89
CA LYS A 826 -1.57 36.00 -14.18
C LYS A 826 -1.27 37.24 -15.02
N GLN A 827 -2.18 38.23 -15.02
CA GLN A 827 -1.97 39.52 -15.69
C GLN A 827 -0.85 40.32 -15.03
N LEU A 828 -0.77 40.34 -13.69
CA LEU A 828 0.36 40.96 -12.99
C LEU A 828 1.70 40.30 -13.36
N LEU A 829 1.76 38.97 -13.44
CA LEU A 829 2.96 38.25 -13.86
C LEU A 829 3.38 38.58 -15.30
N PHE A 830 2.42 38.78 -16.20
CA PHE A 830 2.71 39.21 -17.57
C PHE A 830 3.45 40.56 -17.62
N THR A 831 3.11 41.50 -16.74
CA THR A 831 3.79 42.83 -16.69
C THR A 831 5.29 42.76 -16.39
N LEU A 832 5.79 41.60 -15.93
CA LEU A 832 7.21 41.38 -15.62
C LEU A 832 8.04 40.93 -16.84
N ASN A 833 7.42 40.83 -18.02
CA ASN A 833 7.99 40.27 -19.26
C ASN A 833 8.49 38.82 -19.06
N PRO A 834 7.61 37.87 -18.70
CA PRO A 834 8.05 36.56 -18.23
C PRO A 834 8.55 35.63 -19.32
N PHE A 835 8.22 35.88 -20.60
CA PHE A 835 8.44 34.89 -21.66
C PHE A 835 9.91 34.61 -21.93
N GLU A 836 10.81 35.59 -21.83
CA GLU A 836 12.22 35.38 -22.14
C GLU A 836 12.87 34.36 -21.19
N GLY A 837 12.81 34.62 -19.88
CA GLY A 837 13.30 33.67 -18.87
C GLY A 837 12.58 32.33 -18.92
N LEU A 838 11.25 32.30 -19.12
CA LEU A 838 10.51 31.03 -19.19
C LEU A 838 10.86 30.19 -20.42
N LEU A 839 11.12 30.82 -21.58
CA LEU A 839 11.55 30.11 -22.79
C LEU A 839 12.94 29.48 -22.59
N ASN A 840 13.83 30.10 -21.82
CA ASN A 840 15.14 29.53 -21.52
C ASN A 840 15.03 28.22 -20.72
N LEU A 841 14.03 28.07 -19.84
CA LEU A 841 13.79 26.83 -19.09
C LEU A 841 13.49 25.62 -20.00
N LEU A 842 12.95 25.85 -21.20
CA LEU A 842 12.66 24.78 -22.16
C LEU A 842 13.94 24.12 -22.71
N ASN A 843 15.10 24.75 -22.55
CA ASN A 843 16.40 24.22 -22.93
C ASN A 843 17.07 23.37 -21.84
N HIS A 844 16.47 23.27 -20.67
CA HIS A 844 17.00 22.51 -19.55
C HIS A 844 17.02 21.01 -19.83
N SER A 845 17.98 20.25 -19.30
CA SER A 845 18.07 18.79 -19.48
C SER A 845 17.03 18.02 -18.64
N ASN A 846 16.75 18.49 -17.42
CA ASN A 846 15.69 17.99 -16.53
C ASN A 846 14.28 18.31 -17.06
N SER A 847 13.46 17.27 -17.25
CA SER A 847 12.07 17.36 -17.71
C SER A 847 11.12 18.09 -16.76
N ASN A 848 11.35 18.06 -15.44
CA ASN A 848 10.52 18.79 -14.48
C ASN A 848 10.66 20.31 -14.66
N ILE A 849 11.89 20.78 -14.92
CA ILE A 849 12.15 22.21 -15.17
C ILE A 849 11.54 22.63 -16.50
N GLN A 850 11.65 21.79 -17.54
CA GLN A 850 10.97 22.02 -18.82
C GLN A 850 9.45 22.12 -18.65
N PHE A 851 8.86 21.16 -17.92
CA PHE A 851 7.42 21.12 -17.62
C PHE A 851 6.97 22.37 -16.85
N ASN A 852 7.73 22.80 -15.84
CA ASN A 852 7.45 24.01 -15.09
C ASN A 852 7.50 25.24 -16.00
N GLY A 853 8.50 25.35 -16.87
CA GLY A 853 8.62 26.44 -17.84
C GLY A 853 7.43 26.50 -18.81
N ILE A 854 7.10 25.38 -19.46
CA ILE A 854 6.00 25.35 -20.44
C ILE A 854 4.63 25.56 -19.76
N SER A 855 4.44 25.04 -18.55
CA SER A 855 3.22 25.25 -17.77
C SER A 855 3.06 26.70 -17.33
N SER A 856 4.16 27.36 -16.94
CA SER A 856 4.15 28.80 -16.64
C SER A 856 3.78 29.64 -17.86
N ILE A 857 4.32 29.32 -19.05
CA ILE A 857 3.95 30.01 -20.30
C ILE A 857 2.46 29.82 -20.59
N PHE A 858 1.95 28.60 -20.47
CA PHE A 858 0.52 28.31 -20.64
C PHE A 858 -0.37 29.12 -19.70
N ASN A 859 -0.03 29.16 -18.40
CA ASN A 859 -0.84 29.88 -17.41
C ASN A 859 -0.81 31.40 -17.61
N VAL A 860 0.35 31.98 -17.93
CA VAL A 860 0.46 33.42 -18.24
C VAL A 860 -0.32 33.74 -19.51
N GLN A 861 -0.24 32.89 -20.55
CA GLN A 861 -1.00 33.03 -21.79
C GLN A 861 -2.51 33.05 -21.52
N LEU A 862 -3.03 32.15 -20.68
CA LEU A 862 -4.45 32.14 -20.30
C LEU A 862 -4.90 33.46 -19.66
N GLY A 863 -4.06 34.08 -18.82
CA GLY A 863 -4.38 35.36 -18.18
C GLY A 863 -4.68 36.50 -19.17
N GLY A 864 -4.16 36.42 -20.38
CA GLY A 864 -4.46 37.36 -21.47
C GLY A 864 -5.63 36.93 -22.36
N SER A 865 -5.97 35.64 -22.40
CA SER A 865 -7.11 35.19 -23.22
C SER A 865 -8.44 35.78 -22.76
N GLU A 866 -8.59 36.00 -21.46
CA GLU A 866 -9.83 36.47 -20.82
C GLU A 866 -9.95 38.01 -20.70
N THR A 867 -8.95 38.79 -21.14
CA THR A 867 -8.99 40.26 -21.00
C THR A 867 -9.78 40.96 -22.11
N ILE A 868 -9.96 40.30 -23.25
CA ILE A 868 -10.63 40.84 -24.44
C ILE A 868 -11.51 39.79 -25.08
N SER A 869 -12.42 40.21 -25.97
CA SER A 869 -13.34 39.32 -26.68
C SER A 869 -12.59 38.20 -27.41
N ASP A 870 -13.18 37.00 -27.42
CA ASP A 870 -12.66 35.84 -28.14
C ASP A 870 -12.48 36.07 -29.64
N THR A 871 -13.16 37.07 -30.21
CA THR A 871 -13.05 37.47 -31.63
C THR A 871 -11.82 38.30 -31.96
N GLU A 872 -11.12 38.83 -30.95
CA GLU A 872 -9.94 39.68 -31.12
C GLU A 872 -8.65 38.85 -31.06
N THR A 873 -7.57 39.36 -31.66
CA THR A 873 -6.28 38.67 -31.62
C THR A 873 -5.74 38.57 -30.20
N HIS A 874 -5.01 37.50 -29.84
CA HIS A 874 -4.51 37.31 -28.47
C HIS A 874 -3.61 38.49 -28.02
N PRO A 875 -3.87 39.13 -26.85
CA PRO A 875 -3.21 40.39 -26.48
C PRO A 875 -1.71 40.21 -26.20
N TYR A 876 -1.28 39.01 -25.82
CA TYR A 876 0.12 38.70 -25.52
C TYR A 876 0.89 38.10 -26.70
N PHE A 877 0.29 38.03 -27.90
CA PHE A 877 0.94 37.42 -29.08
C PHE A 877 2.22 38.16 -29.47
N ASP A 878 2.16 39.50 -29.60
CA ASP A 878 3.29 40.27 -30.12
C ASP A 878 4.50 40.22 -29.14
N SER A 879 4.23 40.16 -27.82
CA SER A 879 5.27 40.01 -26.79
C SER A 879 6.04 38.69 -26.90
N ILE A 880 5.37 37.57 -27.19
CA ILE A 880 6.06 36.28 -27.36
C ILE A 880 6.66 36.12 -28.77
N ALA A 881 6.00 36.64 -29.80
CA ALA A 881 6.45 36.53 -31.19
C ALA A 881 7.71 37.36 -31.45
N SER A 882 7.82 38.56 -30.87
CA SER A 882 8.98 39.46 -31.06
C SER A 882 10.31 38.87 -30.60
N ILE A 883 10.29 37.89 -29.68
CA ILE A 883 11.48 37.18 -29.17
C ILE A 883 11.66 35.78 -29.76
N GLY A 884 10.95 35.47 -30.86
CA GLY A 884 10.95 34.17 -31.53
C GLY A 884 10.38 33.05 -30.67
N GLY A 885 9.50 33.37 -29.71
CA GLY A 885 8.99 32.41 -28.73
C GLY A 885 8.09 31.34 -29.32
N ILE A 886 7.37 31.64 -30.41
CA ILE A 886 6.53 30.66 -31.12
C ILE A 886 7.40 29.54 -31.71
N GLU A 887 8.48 29.91 -32.40
CA GLU A 887 9.44 29.00 -33.01
C GLU A 887 10.14 28.16 -31.93
N LYS A 888 10.59 28.79 -30.83
CA LYS A 888 11.22 28.10 -29.70
C LYS A 888 10.29 27.05 -29.06
N ILE A 889 9.01 27.37 -28.85
CA ILE A 889 8.01 26.42 -28.33
C ILE A 889 7.79 25.27 -29.31
N TYR A 890 7.73 25.58 -30.62
CA TYR A 890 7.57 24.56 -31.65
C TYR A 890 8.77 23.61 -31.74
N GLU A 891 10.00 24.15 -31.67
CA GLU A 891 11.22 23.37 -31.61
C GLU A 891 11.27 22.49 -30.37
N PHE A 892 10.98 23.04 -29.18
CA PHE A 892 10.91 22.29 -27.92
C PHE A 892 9.93 21.12 -28.03
N ARG A 893 8.73 21.36 -28.58
CA ARG A 893 7.72 20.32 -28.82
C ARG A 893 8.26 19.17 -29.69
N ASN A 894 9.10 19.48 -30.68
CA ASN A 894 9.56 18.49 -31.65
C ASN A 894 10.81 17.70 -31.20
N ARG A 895 11.42 18.04 -30.06
CA ARG A 895 12.56 17.27 -29.53
C ARG A 895 12.12 15.85 -29.15
N LYS A 896 13.05 14.90 -29.34
CA LYS A 896 12.82 13.47 -29.06
C LYS A 896 12.46 13.22 -27.59
N ASN A 897 13.11 13.94 -26.67
CA ASN A 897 13.03 13.72 -25.23
C ASN A 897 11.92 14.55 -24.54
N THR A 898 11.16 15.36 -25.28
CA THR A 898 10.07 16.15 -24.69
C THR A 898 8.89 15.26 -24.32
N ASP A 899 8.35 15.46 -23.11
CA ASP A 899 7.26 14.66 -22.58
C ASP A 899 5.97 14.79 -23.41
N LYS A 900 5.13 13.75 -23.37
CA LYS A 900 3.85 13.74 -24.12
C LYS A 900 2.92 14.86 -23.65
N VAL A 901 2.89 15.19 -22.37
CA VAL A 901 2.09 16.29 -21.81
C VAL A 901 2.63 17.63 -22.31
N ASP A 902 3.93 17.86 -22.24
CA ASP A 902 4.58 19.07 -22.74
C ASP A 902 4.30 19.31 -24.22
N LYS A 903 4.30 18.25 -25.04
CA LYS A 903 3.94 18.33 -26.47
C LYS A 903 2.51 18.77 -26.70
N LYS A 904 1.58 18.36 -25.82
CA LYS A 904 0.18 18.77 -25.88
C LYS A 904 0.04 20.22 -25.48
N ILE A 905 0.61 20.61 -24.35
CA ILE A 905 0.60 21.99 -23.84
C ILE A 905 1.20 22.94 -24.89
N SER A 906 2.35 22.58 -25.48
CA SER A 906 3.00 23.39 -26.51
C SER A 906 2.11 23.62 -27.74
N ALA A 907 1.40 22.59 -28.21
CA ALA A 907 0.47 22.72 -29.34
C ALA A 907 -0.72 23.64 -28.99
N ILE A 908 -1.23 23.53 -27.76
CA ILE A 908 -2.30 24.39 -27.25
C ILE A 908 -1.83 25.84 -27.16
N ILE A 909 -0.65 26.10 -26.57
CA ILE A 909 -0.06 27.44 -26.47
C ILE A 909 0.05 28.09 -27.85
N ILE A 910 0.64 27.39 -28.84
CA ILE A 910 0.79 27.92 -30.21
C ILE A 910 -0.59 28.22 -30.83
N GLY A 911 -1.56 27.33 -30.67
CA GLY A 911 -2.91 27.52 -31.17
C GLY A 911 -3.63 28.72 -30.54
N SER A 912 -3.54 28.86 -29.21
CA SER A 912 -4.15 29.96 -28.46
C SER A 912 -3.53 31.31 -28.78
N PHE A 913 -2.20 31.39 -28.93
CA PHE A 913 -1.54 32.63 -29.34
C PHE A 913 -1.99 33.09 -30.74
N HIS A 914 -2.19 32.16 -31.67
CA HIS A 914 -2.68 32.46 -33.02
C HIS A 914 -4.20 32.67 -33.11
N ARG A 915 -4.86 33.06 -32.01
CA ARG A 915 -6.27 33.46 -32.03
C ARG A 915 -6.51 34.56 -33.07
N ALA A 916 -7.45 34.31 -33.98
CA ALA A 916 -7.76 35.17 -35.13
C ALA A 916 -6.58 35.52 -36.05
N ARG A 917 -5.42 34.84 -35.92
CA ARG A 917 -4.21 35.09 -36.71
C ARG A 917 -3.85 33.87 -37.55
N LYS A 918 -3.33 34.11 -38.75
CA LYS A 918 -2.79 33.05 -39.60
C LYS A 918 -1.48 32.54 -39.00
N ILE A 919 -1.32 31.22 -38.89
CA ILE A 919 0.01 30.64 -38.66
C ILE A 919 0.76 30.70 -39.99
N GLU A 920 1.72 31.60 -40.15
CA GLU A 920 2.36 31.82 -41.45
C GLU A 920 3.18 30.61 -41.92
N ASN A 921 3.96 30.01 -41.01
CA ASN A 921 4.72 28.81 -41.31
C ASN A 921 3.77 27.61 -41.53
N VAL A 922 3.73 27.13 -42.78
CA VAL A 922 2.85 26.05 -43.23
C VAL A 922 3.09 24.76 -42.45
N GLU A 923 4.35 24.44 -42.14
CA GLU A 923 4.70 23.22 -41.41
C GLU A 923 4.20 23.29 -39.96
N ILE A 924 4.41 24.42 -39.29
CA ILE A 924 3.87 24.66 -37.93
C ILE A 924 2.35 24.53 -37.95
N ARG A 925 1.69 25.17 -38.93
CA ARG A 925 0.23 25.16 -39.07
C ARG A 925 -0.32 23.72 -39.18
N ILE A 926 0.20 22.93 -40.12
CA ILE A 926 -0.23 21.55 -40.35
C ILE A 926 0.02 20.70 -39.09
N ASN A 927 1.24 20.76 -38.54
CA ASN A 927 1.64 19.88 -37.44
C ASN A 927 0.92 20.21 -36.11
N VAL A 928 0.71 21.49 -35.82
CA VAL A 928 -0.03 21.93 -34.62
C VAL A 928 -1.51 21.56 -34.74
N ILE A 929 -2.17 21.88 -35.88
CA ILE A 929 -3.59 21.56 -36.09
C ILE A 929 -3.82 20.06 -36.03
N LYS A 930 -2.97 19.26 -36.69
CA LYS A 930 -3.05 17.79 -36.63
C LYS A 930 -2.99 17.28 -35.19
N HIS A 931 -2.08 17.81 -34.37
CA HIS A 931 -1.93 17.38 -32.98
C HIS A 931 -3.12 17.79 -32.11
N LEU A 932 -3.64 19.02 -32.30
CA LEU A 932 -4.84 19.49 -31.60
C LEU A 932 -6.05 18.60 -31.93
N LYS A 933 -6.25 18.22 -33.21
CA LYS A 933 -7.28 17.24 -33.61
C LYS A 933 -7.14 15.92 -32.85
N THR A 934 -5.92 15.39 -32.73
CA THR A 934 -5.65 14.15 -31.96
C THR A 934 -5.97 14.31 -30.47
N ILE A 935 -5.70 15.47 -29.87
CA ILE A 935 -6.02 15.75 -28.47
C ILE A 935 -7.54 15.77 -28.26
N VAL A 936 -8.28 16.41 -29.17
CA VAL A 936 -9.75 16.52 -29.12
C VAL A 936 -10.43 15.15 -29.24
N ASN A 937 -9.92 14.26 -30.08
CA ASN A 937 -10.51 12.93 -30.30
C ASN A 937 -10.24 11.94 -29.15
N ASN A 938 -9.40 12.29 -28.17
CA ASN A 938 -9.09 11.44 -27.03
C ASN A 938 -9.96 11.82 -25.81
N GLN A 939 -11.03 11.06 -25.58
CA GLN A 939 -12.04 11.32 -24.55
C GLN A 939 -11.50 11.34 -23.10
N ASN A 940 -10.35 10.72 -22.84
CA ASN A 940 -9.75 10.66 -21.49
C ASN A 940 -8.61 11.68 -21.29
N ASN A 941 -8.53 12.73 -22.12
CA ASN A 941 -7.45 13.69 -22.07
C ASN A 941 -7.84 14.95 -21.26
N SER A 942 -7.13 15.23 -20.17
CA SER A 942 -7.34 16.42 -19.32
C SER A 942 -7.20 17.76 -20.06
N TYR A 943 -6.54 17.78 -21.23
CA TYR A 943 -6.36 18.98 -22.05
C TYR A 943 -7.34 19.09 -23.23
N GLN A 944 -8.36 18.24 -23.30
CA GLN A 944 -9.32 18.20 -24.40
C GLN A 944 -10.01 19.56 -24.61
N ASN A 945 -10.54 20.15 -23.54
CA ASN A 945 -11.23 21.46 -23.60
C ASN A 945 -10.31 22.58 -24.09
N ASN A 946 -9.06 22.61 -23.60
CA ASN A 946 -8.07 23.59 -24.04
C ASN A 946 -7.74 23.44 -25.53
N ALA A 947 -7.67 22.21 -26.04
CA ALA A 947 -7.45 21.97 -27.47
C ALA A 947 -8.66 22.34 -28.33
N ILE A 948 -9.89 22.12 -27.85
CA ILE A 948 -11.11 22.60 -28.52
C ILE A 948 -11.08 24.12 -28.65
N TRP A 949 -10.78 24.83 -27.56
CA TRP A 949 -10.65 26.29 -27.58
C TRP A 949 -9.54 26.77 -28.51
N ALA A 950 -8.36 26.16 -28.47
CA ALA A 950 -7.27 26.48 -29.39
C ALA A 950 -7.69 26.31 -30.87
N LEU A 951 -8.44 25.26 -31.21
CA LEU A 951 -8.97 25.09 -32.57
C LEU A 951 -10.04 26.13 -32.91
N LYS A 952 -10.95 26.47 -31.99
CA LYS A 952 -11.94 27.54 -32.18
C LYS A 952 -11.26 28.88 -32.44
N TYR A 953 -10.20 29.19 -31.70
CA TYR A 953 -9.38 30.40 -31.87
C TYR A 953 -8.66 30.44 -33.23
N LEU A 954 -8.07 29.32 -33.65
CA LEU A 954 -7.42 29.21 -34.95
C LEU A 954 -8.43 29.34 -36.11
N ALA A 955 -9.62 28.75 -35.99
CA ALA A 955 -10.65 28.73 -37.04
C ALA A 955 -11.27 30.10 -37.36
N GLN A 956 -11.01 31.13 -36.54
CA GLN A 956 -11.40 32.50 -36.85
C GLN A 956 -10.61 33.07 -38.04
N ASN A 957 -9.43 32.53 -38.33
CA ASN A 957 -8.69 32.83 -39.55
C ASN A 957 -9.07 31.83 -40.66
N SER A 958 -9.34 32.33 -41.87
CA SER A 958 -9.81 31.52 -42.99
C SER A 958 -8.82 30.45 -43.46
N GLU A 959 -7.52 30.72 -43.43
CA GLU A 959 -6.50 29.76 -43.88
C GLU A 959 -6.28 28.63 -42.86
N ASN A 960 -6.27 28.96 -41.57
CA ASN A 960 -6.25 27.95 -40.51
C ASN A 960 -7.53 27.11 -40.52
N LYS A 961 -8.70 27.74 -40.71
CA LYS A 961 -9.99 27.05 -40.79
C LYS A 961 -10.01 26.00 -41.90
N LYS A 962 -9.54 26.35 -43.11
CA LYS A 962 -9.41 25.39 -44.23
C LYS A 962 -8.56 24.17 -43.84
N GLU A 963 -7.45 24.38 -43.14
CA GLU A 963 -6.59 23.28 -42.65
C GLU A 963 -7.28 22.43 -41.56
N ILE A 964 -8.06 23.06 -40.68
CA ILE A 964 -8.84 22.35 -39.66
C ILE A 964 -9.94 21.50 -40.31
N GLU A 965 -10.63 22.01 -41.32
CA GLU A 965 -11.76 21.30 -41.96
C GLU A 965 -11.31 20.18 -42.92
N LYS A 966 -10.01 20.07 -43.22
CA LYS A 966 -9.47 18.93 -43.97
C LYS A 966 -9.84 17.60 -43.31
N ASP A 967 -10.08 16.61 -44.18
CA ASP A 967 -10.50 15.25 -43.82
C ASP A 967 -11.88 15.19 -43.13
N GLY A 968 -12.70 16.24 -43.29
CA GLY A 968 -14.06 16.30 -42.74
C GLY A 968 -14.12 16.52 -41.22
N PHE A 969 -13.02 16.97 -40.61
CA PHE A 969 -12.98 17.23 -39.17
C PHE A 969 -13.82 18.46 -38.80
N ALA A 970 -14.80 18.27 -37.93
CA ALA A 970 -15.59 19.34 -37.33
C ALA A 970 -15.14 19.57 -35.87
N ILE A 971 -14.99 20.84 -35.48
CA ILE A 971 -14.65 21.19 -34.10
C ILE A 971 -15.88 20.89 -33.22
N PRO A 972 -15.75 20.10 -32.14
CA PRO A 972 -16.85 19.85 -31.21
C PRO A 972 -17.38 21.16 -30.62
N THR A 973 -18.71 21.26 -30.55
CA THR A 973 -19.43 22.40 -29.96
C THR A 973 -19.24 22.48 -28.46
#